data_AF-A0A834HPL4-F1
#
_entry.id   AF-A0A834HPL4-F1
#
_cell.length_a   1.000
_cell.length_b   1.000
_cell.length_c   1.000
_cell.angle_alpha   90.00
_cell.angle_beta   90.00
_cell.angle_gamma   90.00
#
_symmetry.space_group_name_H-M   'P 1'
#
loop_
_entity.id
_entity.type
_entity.pdbx_description
1 polymer ?
#
loop_
_entity_poly.entity_id
_entity_poly.type
_entity_poly.pdbx_seq_one_letter_code
_entity_poly.pdbx_strand_id
1 'polypeptide(L)'
;MSGKAAKAVAGSTLPKSSPAGREIANSDDLLAEILLLLPLKLLIRFKFVSKHWLSLISHPVFASNYSTRNPSSPSISGLYIYTQFRLASVSFGGNRNLLPSICFLEGLEGKYSPTTIQHSCNGLMLFDTRYLNPYGSTLTLYIVCNPTTQNYRILPITRLSPRFSYLYRGAHLVFNPSKSPHYKVVVVSRYEEESFEIDVYSSETQSWKNIDTDDYNLGSIDWKEIFFLRSFSCSCGEAIYWLSYRSSLLKFDVHTEKMLTLPLPEGTIILPEHTFRYIGVCGGSLILIQNLLIPGKKLVILELDIKSCQRVTWVIKYRVDLRTIVSAFPEIEDDFKYSVLCFLEGEEKEDDSLVLAIPGTVISYNLNRRTFYVLGDLVPVPGVISPQRGSMTRKSTSSKRTKPIPGATSSEISPAAESIANNVDLLTEILLRLPAKSLVRFESVSKHWLSVISCPQFSTAHSSRNPSPSVSGLYSYEISSSDYSRRLITVSLHGPGNLPSLGFVDGPGGTRSKPRIEHSLNGLLLFSHYDDESETISYIVCNPTTQKRTVLSRGWISKAPHDGFLAFDPSKSPHYKVVLISMSTSRPYCVDVYSSHDASWDYVFVEDKCCYSDGVFWNGAIHWLSDESGLLRFDVDAGEMIALPSPRNPKILAYDKILYFGECGGRLVLLQSPSCFPMGFGILELEKDYSGWSVKCRVNLRRLRNEFPETDKVSYMFPGFRVLYVSKGEKEKDFVVVLAIPGRIISYKLKSRTWDVLPGLFPSESYDGGAYPFVESLFPV
;
A
#
# COMPACT_ATOMS: atom_id res chain seq x y z
N MET A 1 48.20 -48.48 22.29
CA MET A 1 47.27 -47.99 23.33
C MET A 1 46.69 -46.67 22.85
N SER A 2 45.35 -46.59 22.80
CA SER A 2 44.46 -45.40 22.62
C SER A 2 44.94 -44.26 21.70
N GLY A 3 44.31 -43.89 20.59
CA GLY A 3 42.88 -43.91 20.25
C GLY A 3 42.28 -42.50 20.39
N LYS A 4 41.95 -41.85 19.27
CA LYS A 4 40.75 -41.01 19.09
C LYS A 4 40.59 -40.65 17.59
N ALA A 5 39.62 -41.29 16.97
CA ALA A 5 39.16 -41.03 15.61
C ALA A 5 38.20 -39.83 15.59
N ALA A 6 38.30 -39.02 14.56
CA ALA A 6 37.42 -37.88 14.28
C ALA A 6 36.00 -38.35 13.95
N LYS A 7 35.00 -37.79 14.63
CA LYS A 7 33.58 -37.92 14.26
C LYS A 7 33.26 -36.86 13.20
N ALA A 8 32.93 -37.31 12.00
CA ALA A 8 32.25 -36.50 10.99
C ALA A 8 30.85 -36.14 11.49
N VAL A 9 30.52 -34.85 11.48
CA VAL A 9 29.14 -34.36 11.72
C VAL A 9 28.37 -34.52 10.42
N ALA A 10 27.42 -35.46 10.42
CA ALA A 10 26.47 -35.62 9.33
C ALA A 10 25.54 -34.40 9.24
N GLY A 11 25.53 -33.74 8.08
CA GLY A 11 24.52 -32.73 7.76
C GLY A 11 23.14 -33.38 7.66
N SER A 12 22.20 -32.91 8.47
CA SER A 12 20.80 -33.31 8.36
C SER A 12 20.20 -32.70 7.08
N THR A 13 20.09 -33.49 6.03
CA THR A 13 19.24 -33.19 4.87
C THR A 13 17.76 -33.17 5.28
N LEU A 14 17.00 -32.16 4.85
CA LEU A 14 15.54 -32.14 4.96
C LEU A 14 14.94 -33.44 4.38
N PRO A 15 13.94 -34.07 5.04
CA PRO A 15 13.32 -35.28 4.50
C PRO A 15 12.61 -34.97 3.17
N LYS A 16 12.67 -35.89 2.22
CA LYS A 16 11.82 -35.83 1.02
C LYS A 16 10.34 -35.90 1.45
N SER A 17 9.51 -34.99 0.92
CA SER A 17 8.08 -34.90 1.24
C SER A 17 7.38 -36.26 1.16
N SER A 18 6.64 -36.63 2.22
CA SER A 18 5.91 -37.90 2.23
C SER A 18 4.78 -37.92 1.18
N PRO A 19 4.44 -39.11 0.62
CA PRO A 19 3.34 -39.26 -0.34
C PRO A 19 2.00 -38.71 0.17
N ALA A 20 1.74 -38.84 1.48
CA ALA A 20 0.52 -38.32 2.13
C ALA A 20 0.41 -36.79 2.07
N GLY A 21 1.54 -36.06 2.16
CA GLY A 21 1.55 -34.60 2.03
C GLY A 21 1.19 -34.11 0.63
N ARG A 22 1.43 -34.93 -0.41
CA ARG A 22 1.01 -34.67 -1.80
C ARG A 22 -0.47 -34.96 -2.02
N GLU A 23 -1.03 -35.98 -1.38
CA GLU A 23 -2.47 -36.28 -1.48
C GLU A 23 -3.32 -35.20 -0.79
N ILE A 24 -2.90 -34.71 0.38
CA ILE A 24 -3.66 -33.71 1.16
C ILE A 24 -3.62 -32.31 0.51
N ALA A 25 -2.49 -31.91 -0.11
CA ALA A 25 -2.38 -30.65 -0.85
C ALA A 25 -3.28 -30.60 -2.10
N ASN A 26 -3.83 -31.74 -2.52
CA ASN A 26 -4.74 -31.89 -3.66
C ASN A 26 -6.21 -32.13 -3.21
N SER A 27 -6.55 -31.98 -1.92
CA SER A 27 -7.93 -32.10 -1.44
C SER A 27 -8.59 -30.73 -1.29
N ASP A 28 -9.51 -30.43 -2.21
CA ASP A 28 -10.24 -29.14 -2.28
C ASP A 28 -11.02 -28.85 -1.01
N ASP A 29 -11.67 -29.85 -0.40
CA ASP A 29 -12.52 -29.67 0.77
C ASP A 29 -11.73 -29.26 2.02
N LEU A 30 -10.63 -29.94 2.30
CA LEU A 30 -9.76 -29.63 3.44
C LEU A 30 -9.05 -28.29 3.25
N LEU A 31 -8.62 -28.00 2.02
CA LEU A 31 -8.00 -26.73 1.69
C LEU A 31 -9.00 -25.57 1.85
N ALA A 32 -10.25 -25.74 1.43
CA ALA A 32 -11.30 -24.75 1.62
C ALA A 32 -11.56 -24.48 3.10
N GLU A 33 -11.66 -25.51 3.94
CA GLU A 33 -11.86 -25.36 5.38
C GLU A 33 -10.77 -24.54 6.06
N ILE A 34 -9.49 -24.81 5.74
CA ILE A 34 -8.35 -24.04 6.27
C ILE A 34 -8.42 -22.58 5.82
N LEU A 35 -8.71 -22.34 4.54
CA LEU A 35 -8.78 -21.00 3.98
C LEU A 35 -9.94 -20.19 4.58
N LEU A 36 -11.08 -20.82 4.89
CA LEU A 36 -12.25 -20.16 5.49
C LEU A 36 -11.97 -19.58 6.89
N LEU A 37 -10.95 -20.09 7.59
CA LEU A 37 -10.52 -19.62 8.92
C LEU A 37 -9.58 -18.40 8.87
N LEU A 38 -9.14 -17.99 7.68
CA LEU A 38 -8.15 -16.93 7.54
C LEU A 38 -8.79 -15.56 7.34
N PRO A 39 -8.19 -14.48 7.88
CA PRO A 39 -8.62 -13.11 7.58
C PRO A 39 -8.67 -12.83 6.07
N LEU A 40 -9.70 -12.10 5.63
CA LEU A 40 -9.95 -11.76 4.21
C LEU A 40 -8.72 -11.18 3.49
N LYS A 41 -7.94 -10.34 4.20
CA LYS A 41 -6.70 -9.75 3.68
C LYS A 41 -5.65 -10.80 3.30
N LEU A 42 -5.58 -11.93 4.02
CA LEU A 42 -4.68 -13.04 3.72
C LEU A 42 -5.23 -13.89 2.57
N LEU A 43 -6.53 -14.14 2.55
CA LEU A 43 -7.18 -14.88 1.45
C LEU A 43 -6.93 -14.28 0.07
N ILE A 44 -6.97 -12.95 -0.04
CA ILE A 44 -6.69 -12.26 -1.31
C ILE A 44 -5.24 -12.47 -1.73
N ARG A 45 -4.29 -12.48 -0.79
CA ARG A 45 -2.89 -12.78 -1.09
C ARG A 45 -2.70 -14.25 -1.48
N PHE A 46 -3.50 -15.12 -0.90
CA PHE A 46 -3.43 -16.56 -1.13
C PHE A 46 -3.98 -16.98 -2.50
N LYS A 47 -4.75 -16.11 -3.17
CA LYS A 47 -5.07 -16.26 -4.60
C LYS A 47 -3.83 -16.36 -5.49
N PHE A 48 -2.70 -15.79 -5.07
CA PHE A 48 -1.46 -15.80 -5.85
C PHE A 48 -0.57 -17.03 -5.58
N VAL A 49 -0.97 -17.93 -4.67
CA VAL A 49 -0.15 -19.09 -4.26
C VAL A 49 -0.09 -20.17 -5.35
N SER A 50 -1.20 -20.45 -6.01
CA SER A 50 -1.26 -21.40 -7.13
C SER A 50 -2.53 -21.19 -7.96
N LYS A 51 -2.57 -21.73 -9.18
CA LYS A 51 -3.80 -21.75 -10.00
C LYS A 51 -4.95 -22.48 -9.29
N HIS A 52 -4.62 -23.51 -8.52
CA HIS A 52 -5.59 -24.28 -7.75
C HIS A 52 -6.21 -23.43 -6.62
N TRP A 53 -5.38 -22.73 -5.83
CA TRP A 53 -5.84 -21.84 -4.76
C TRP A 53 -6.60 -20.62 -5.33
N LEU A 54 -6.13 -20.06 -6.44
CA LEU A 54 -6.85 -19.02 -7.17
C LEU A 54 -8.26 -19.47 -7.54
N SER A 55 -8.38 -20.68 -8.11
CA SER A 55 -9.67 -21.28 -8.50
C SER A 55 -10.58 -21.45 -7.29
N LEU A 56 -10.05 -22.02 -6.20
CA LEU A 56 -10.81 -22.35 -5.01
C LEU A 56 -11.26 -21.10 -4.23
N ILE A 57 -10.37 -20.13 -3.99
CA ILE A 57 -10.69 -18.88 -3.28
C ILE A 57 -11.58 -17.96 -4.14
N SER A 58 -11.47 -18.05 -5.47
CA SER A 58 -12.33 -17.27 -6.37
C SER A 58 -13.67 -17.96 -6.66
N HIS A 59 -13.87 -19.19 -6.16
CA HIS A 59 -15.12 -19.91 -6.36
C HIS A 59 -16.26 -19.22 -5.60
N PRO A 60 -17.45 -19.01 -6.23
CA PRO A 60 -18.57 -18.33 -5.58
C PRO A 60 -19.01 -18.97 -4.27
N VAL A 61 -18.97 -20.31 -4.20
CA VAL A 61 -19.32 -21.08 -3.00
C VAL A 61 -18.34 -20.78 -1.86
N PHE A 62 -17.04 -20.64 -2.15
CA PHE A 62 -16.05 -20.30 -1.14
C PHE A 62 -16.31 -18.90 -0.56
N ALA A 63 -16.58 -17.92 -1.42
CA ALA A 63 -16.91 -16.56 -0.99
C ALA A 63 -18.19 -16.53 -0.14
N SER A 64 -19.23 -17.28 -0.54
CA SER A 64 -20.48 -17.41 0.22
C SER A 64 -20.25 -18.07 1.59
N ASN A 65 -19.50 -19.16 1.65
CA ASN A 65 -19.15 -19.85 2.89
C ASN A 65 -18.34 -18.93 3.82
N TYR A 66 -17.40 -18.15 3.27
CA TYR A 66 -16.60 -17.21 4.02
C TYR A 66 -17.46 -16.10 4.65
N SER A 67 -18.39 -15.53 3.87
CA SER A 67 -19.35 -14.53 4.36
C SER A 67 -20.31 -15.09 5.41
N THR A 68 -20.64 -16.38 5.35
CA THR A 68 -21.57 -17.03 6.27
C THR A 68 -20.92 -17.45 7.59
N ARG A 69 -19.66 -17.91 7.55
CA ARG A 69 -18.89 -18.32 8.75
C ARG A 69 -18.31 -17.17 9.55
N ASN A 70 -18.09 -16.02 8.91
CA ASN A 70 -17.60 -14.81 9.56
C ASN A 70 -18.65 -13.67 9.50
N PRO A 71 -19.87 -13.86 10.06
CA PRO A 71 -20.91 -12.84 10.06
C PRO A 71 -20.63 -11.72 11.10
N SER A 72 -19.75 -12.02 12.06
CA SER A 72 -19.39 -11.15 13.18
C SER A 72 -18.39 -10.08 12.71
N SER A 73 -18.94 -8.91 12.38
CA SER A 73 -18.25 -7.63 12.14
C SER A 73 -17.42 -7.51 10.86
N PRO A 74 -17.99 -6.98 9.76
CA PRO A 74 -17.24 -6.02 8.98
C PRO A 74 -17.19 -4.74 9.83
N SER A 75 -16.36 -4.72 10.89
CA SER A 75 -16.02 -3.46 11.53
C SER A 75 -15.57 -2.53 10.42
N ILE A 76 -16.23 -1.38 10.26
CA ILE A 76 -15.88 -0.43 9.21
C ILE A 76 -14.37 -0.21 9.33
N SER A 77 -13.62 -0.54 8.28
CA SER A 77 -12.14 -0.50 8.34
C SER A 77 -11.61 0.93 8.19
N GLY A 78 -12.46 1.82 7.73
CA GLY A 78 -12.20 3.22 7.48
C GLY A 78 -13.20 3.84 6.51
N LEU A 79 -13.00 5.11 6.19
CA LEU A 79 -13.85 5.93 5.32
C LEU A 79 -13.07 6.44 4.12
N TYR A 80 -13.74 6.52 2.97
CA TYR A 80 -13.31 7.34 1.84
C TYR A 80 -14.15 8.62 1.81
N ILE A 81 -13.48 9.76 1.89
CA ILE A 81 -14.08 11.09 2.01
C ILE A 81 -13.71 11.87 0.76
N TYR A 82 -14.70 12.41 0.06
CA TYR A 82 -14.46 13.25 -1.11
C TYR A 82 -14.58 14.72 -0.69
N THR A 83 -13.47 15.46 -0.68
CA THR A 83 -13.42 16.88 -0.32
C THR A 83 -12.99 17.68 -1.54
N GLN A 84 -13.80 18.65 -2.00
CA GLN A 84 -13.49 19.64 -3.04
C GLN A 84 -12.39 19.18 -4.04
N PHE A 85 -12.71 18.14 -4.83
CA PHE A 85 -11.87 17.57 -5.90
C PHE A 85 -10.72 16.64 -5.48
N ARG A 86 -10.66 16.20 -4.23
CA ARG A 86 -9.71 15.17 -3.76
C ARG A 86 -10.39 14.10 -2.92
N LEU A 87 -9.96 12.87 -3.14
CA LEU A 87 -10.33 11.74 -2.31
C LEU A 87 -9.34 11.60 -1.15
N ALA A 88 -9.83 11.79 0.07
CA ALA A 88 -9.14 11.43 1.30
C ALA A 88 -9.59 10.05 1.79
N SER A 89 -8.76 9.38 2.59
CA SER A 89 -9.14 8.14 3.27
C SER A 89 -8.69 8.16 4.72
N VAL A 90 -9.51 7.61 5.61
CA VAL A 90 -9.30 7.62 7.06
C VAL A 90 -9.47 6.19 7.56
N SER A 91 -8.46 5.61 8.22
CA SER A 91 -8.55 4.24 8.76
C SER A 91 -8.80 4.27 10.27
N PHE A 92 -9.62 3.33 10.76
CA PHE A 92 -10.01 3.26 12.18
C PHE A 92 -9.06 2.41 13.06
N GLY A 93 -7.89 1.99 12.55
CA GLY A 93 -6.98 1.03 13.22
C GLY A 93 -5.63 1.57 13.71
N GLY A 94 -5.47 2.87 14.00
CA GLY A 94 -4.23 3.46 14.54
C GLY A 94 -3.02 3.53 13.57
N ASN A 95 -3.01 2.72 12.51
CA ASN A 95 -2.06 2.79 11.41
C ASN A 95 -2.62 3.65 10.27
N ARG A 96 -2.03 4.82 10.03
CA ARG A 96 -2.33 5.65 8.85
C ARG A 96 -1.98 4.82 7.59
N ASN A 97 -2.93 4.68 6.65
CA ASN A 97 -2.76 4.07 5.30
C ASN A 97 -2.96 2.55 5.10
N LEU A 98 -3.88 1.90 5.83
CA LEU A 98 -4.24 0.48 5.61
C LEU A 98 -5.46 0.23 4.70
N LEU A 99 -6.14 1.27 4.23
CA LEU A 99 -7.27 1.12 3.30
C LEU A 99 -6.76 0.82 1.88
N PRO A 100 -7.45 -0.03 1.09
CA PRO A 100 -7.10 -0.26 -0.31
C PRO A 100 -7.09 1.05 -1.10
N SER A 101 -6.08 1.25 -1.96
CA SER A 101 -6.08 2.39 -2.88
C SER A 101 -7.18 2.20 -3.93
N ILE A 102 -7.89 3.28 -4.26
CA ILE A 102 -8.82 3.32 -5.39
C ILE A 102 -8.27 4.08 -6.60
N CYS A 103 -6.96 4.38 -6.61
CA CYS A 103 -6.29 5.06 -7.73
C CYS A 103 -6.35 4.24 -9.03
N PHE A 104 -6.66 2.95 -8.99
CA PHE A 104 -6.93 2.16 -10.20
C PHE A 104 -8.12 2.70 -11.02
N LEU A 105 -8.98 3.52 -10.43
CA LEU A 105 -10.04 4.25 -11.14
C LEU A 105 -9.56 5.57 -11.77
N GLU A 106 -8.39 6.11 -11.37
CA GLU A 106 -7.79 7.33 -11.95
C GLU A 106 -7.28 7.07 -13.38
N GLY A 107 -6.92 5.83 -13.73
CA GLY A 107 -6.54 5.43 -15.09
C GLY A 107 -7.66 5.53 -16.14
N LEU A 108 -8.88 5.93 -15.76
CA LEU A 108 -9.97 6.28 -16.68
C LEU A 108 -9.82 7.72 -17.26
N GLU A 109 -8.86 8.50 -16.74
CA GLU A 109 -8.55 9.86 -17.18
C GLU A 109 -8.17 9.90 -18.66
N GLY A 110 -9.00 10.62 -19.43
CA GLY A 110 -8.91 10.74 -20.89
C GLY A 110 -10.28 10.61 -21.57
N LYS A 111 -11.22 9.87 -20.96
CA LYS A 111 -12.60 9.72 -21.48
C LYS A 111 -13.70 9.75 -20.41
N TYR A 112 -13.37 9.42 -19.16
CA TYR A 112 -14.29 9.38 -18.02
C TYR A 112 -13.54 9.86 -16.77
N SER A 113 -14.10 10.80 -16.00
CA SER A 113 -13.54 11.18 -14.69
C SER A 113 -14.52 10.74 -13.60
N PRO A 114 -14.22 9.71 -12.78
CA PRO A 114 -15.07 9.37 -11.64
C PRO A 114 -15.19 10.59 -10.73
N THR A 115 -16.42 11.11 -10.64
CA THR A 115 -16.69 12.44 -10.10
C THR A 115 -16.97 12.40 -8.61
N THR A 116 -17.77 11.43 -8.13
CA THR A 116 -18.19 11.35 -6.73
C THR A 116 -18.51 9.92 -6.27
N ILE A 117 -18.33 9.66 -4.97
CA ILE A 117 -18.82 8.45 -4.31
C ILE A 117 -20.29 8.64 -3.96
N GLN A 118 -21.15 7.79 -4.52
CA GLN A 118 -22.60 7.83 -4.33
C GLN A 118 -23.05 6.96 -3.15
N HIS A 119 -22.55 5.73 -3.05
CA HIS A 119 -22.97 4.80 -2.00
C HIS A 119 -21.91 3.72 -1.72
N SER A 120 -22.02 3.04 -0.58
CA SER A 120 -21.22 1.85 -0.26
C SER A 120 -22.07 0.80 0.45
N CYS A 121 -21.87 -0.48 0.13
CA CYS A 121 -22.62 -1.58 0.74
C CYS A 121 -21.76 -2.85 0.75
N ASN A 122 -21.57 -3.46 1.93
CA ASN A 122 -20.86 -4.74 2.12
C ASN A 122 -19.55 -4.89 1.33
N GLY A 123 -18.70 -3.86 1.39
CA GLY A 123 -17.37 -3.86 0.76
C GLY A 123 -17.35 -3.44 -0.72
N LEU A 124 -18.52 -3.24 -1.34
CA LEU A 124 -18.63 -2.62 -2.66
C LEU A 124 -18.86 -1.11 -2.53
N MET A 125 -18.36 -0.35 -3.50
CA MET A 125 -18.53 1.09 -3.61
C MET A 125 -19.14 1.46 -4.97
N LEU A 126 -20.00 2.46 -4.97
CA LEU A 126 -20.66 3.00 -6.16
C LEU A 126 -20.17 4.42 -6.42
N PHE A 127 -19.69 4.64 -7.63
CA PHE A 127 -19.24 5.93 -8.16
C PHE A 127 -20.12 6.36 -9.31
N ASP A 128 -20.21 7.67 -9.52
CA ASP A 128 -20.66 8.23 -10.79
C ASP A 128 -19.46 8.81 -11.57
N THR A 129 -19.60 8.87 -12.89
CA THR A 129 -18.68 9.60 -13.77
C THR A 129 -19.48 10.31 -14.84
N ARG A 130 -18.97 11.46 -15.28
CA ARG A 130 -19.50 12.18 -16.44
C ARG A 130 -18.79 11.73 -17.71
N TYR A 131 -19.55 11.55 -18.78
CA TYR A 131 -19.10 11.18 -20.11
C TYR A 131 -19.59 12.21 -21.12
N LEU A 132 -18.69 12.79 -21.91
CA LEU A 132 -19.08 13.63 -23.03
C LEU A 132 -19.35 12.74 -24.25
N ASN A 133 -20.61 12.68 -24.67
CA ASN A 133 -20.99 12.00 -25.91
C ASN A 133 -20.45 12.82 -27.12
N PRO A 134 -20.01 12.20 -28.23
CA PRO A 134 -19.66 12.89 -29.49
C PRO A 134 -20.67 13.94 -29.99
N TYR A 135 -21.95 13.90 -29.57
CA TYR A 135 -22.94 14.94 -29.87
C TYR A 135 -22.96 16.14 -28.90
N GLY A 136 -21.96 16.26 -28.00
CA GLY A 136 -21.82 17.38 -27.06
C GLY A 136 -22.67 17.30 -25.79
N SER A 137 -23.49 16.26 -25.62
CA SER A 137 -24.28 16.02 -24.39
C SER A 137 -23.48 15.29 -23.32
N THR A 138 -23.63 15.68 -22.05
CA THR A 138 -22.99 15.00 -20.92
C THR A 138 -23.91 13.93 -20.35
N LEU A 139 -23.47 12.68 -20.36
CA LEU A 139 -24.17 11.54 -19.76
C LEU A 139 -23.53 11.14 -18.43
N THR A 140 -24.34 10.66 -17.50
CA THR A 140 -23.86 10.04 -16.25
C THR A 140 -23.74 8.53 -16.43
N LEU A 141 -22.59 7.99 -16.03
CA LEU A 141 -22.35 6.55 -15.94
C LEU A 141 -22.10 6.18 -14.49
N TYR A 142 -22.45 4.95 -14.13
CA TYR A 142 -22.22 4.40 -12.81
C TYR A 142 -21.15 3.33 -12.85
N ILE A 143 -20.29 3.32 -11.84
CA ILE A 143 -19.21 2.36 -11.69
C ILE A 143 -19.38 1.70 -10.32
N VAL A 144 -19.53 0.38 -10.31
CA VAL A 144 -19.44 -0.40 -9.07
C VAL A 144 -18.02 -0.94 -8.99
N CYS A 145 -17.33 -0.67 -7.89
CA CYS A 145 -16.00 -1.20 -7.65
C CYS A 145 -15.92 -1.95 -6.33
N ASN A 146 -15.00 -2.91 -6.29
CA ASN A 146 -14.54 -3.53 -5.07
C ASN A 146 -13.11 -3.02 -4.83
N PRO A 147 -12.91 -2.06 -3.90
CA PRO A 147 -11.58 -1.50 -3.60
C PRO A 147 -10.56 -2.57 -3.19
N THR A 148 -11.05 -3.62 -2.54
CA THR A 148 -10.22 -4.69 -1.97
C THR A 148 -9.65 -5.62 -3.04
N THR A 149 -10.43 -5.92 -4.08
CA THR A 149 -9.98 -6.74 -5.21
C THR A 149 -9.46 -5.90 -6.38
N GLN A 150 -9.58 -4.57 -6.31
CA GLN A 150 -9.27 -3.62 -7.39
C GLN A 150 -10.01 -3.92 -8.72
N ASN A 151 -11.15 -4.60 -8.63
CA ASN A 151 -12.00 -4.87 -9.78
C ASN A 151 -13.13 -3.86 -9.81
N TYR A 152 -13.52 -3.45 -11.02
CA TYR A 152 -14.65 -2.57 -11.22
C TYR A 152 -15.48 -2.99 -12.42
N ARG A 153 -16.72 -2.50 -12.44
CA ARG A 153 -17.64 -2.69 -13.54
C ARG A 153 -18.34 -1.38 -13.86
N ILE A 154 -18.24 -0.96 -15.10
CA ILE A 154 -19.03 0.15 -15.65
C ILE A 154 -20.41 -0.41 -15.99
N LEU A 155 -21.45 0.23 -15.46
CA LEU A 155 -22.83 -0.17 -15.72
C LEU A 155 -23.28 0.38 -17.09
N PRO A 156 -24.21 -0.30 -17.78
CA PRO A 156 -24.84 0.26 -18.97
C PRO A 156 -25.51 1.60 -18.64
N ILE A 157 -25.73 2.44 -19.66
CA ILE A 157 -26.42 3.72 -19.47
C ILE A 157 -27.87 3.44 -19.08
N THR A 158 -28.29 3.97 -17.92
CA THR A 158 -29.72 3.98 -17.52
C THR A 158 -30.50 4.96 -18.39
N ARG A 159 -31.79 4.68 -18.61
CA ARG A 159 -32.69 5.60 -19.32
C ARG A 159 -32.84 6.92 -18.59
N LEU A 160 -32.65 6.88 -17.27
CA LEU A 160 -32.69 8.06 -16.43
C LEU A 160 -31.51 9.00 -16.67
N SER A 161 -30.45 8.63 -17.41
CA SER A 161 -29.28 9.50 -17.63
C SER A 161 -29.65 10.83 -18.29
N PRO A 162 -29.12 11.97 -17.79
CA PRO A 162 -29.66 13.27 -18.13
C PRO A 162 -29.35 13.63 -19.59
N ARG A 163 -30.27 14.34 -20.23
CA ARG A 163 -29.95 15.24 -21.35
C ARG A 163 -29.66 16.68 -20.85
N PHE A 164 -30.04 17.03 -19.61
CA PHE A 164 -29.98 18.38 -19.02
C PHE A 164 -29.50 18.39 -17.56
N SER A 165 -29.06 19.55 -17.05
CA SER A 165 -28.30 19.72 -15.79
C SER A 165 -29.10 19.90 -14.49
N TYR A 166 -30.43 19.90 -14.51
CA TYR A 166 -31.26 20.33 -13.36
C TYR A 166 -32.03 19.20 -12.62
N LEU A 167 -31.67 17.92 -12.79
CA LEU A 167 -32.37 16.79 -12.17
C LEU A 167 -31.75 16.38 -10.83
N TYR A 168 -32.56 16.27 -9.77
CA TYR A 168 -32.14 15.63 -8.50
C TYR A 168 -32.09 14.11 -8.69
N ARG A 169 -30.97 13.50 -8.29
CA ARG A 169 -30.69 12.09 -8.51
C ARG A 169 -29.98 11.46 -7.32
N GLY A 170 -30.38 10.24 -6.98
CA GLY A 170 -29.65 9.37 -6.07
C GLY A 170 -29.36 8.04 -6.72
N ALA A 171 -28.17 7.49 -6.46
CA ALA A 171 -27.81 6.14 -6.88
C ALA A 171 -27.35 5.35 -5.65
N HIS A 172 -27.96 4.20 -5.44
CA HIS A 172 -27.81 3.41 -4.21
C HIS A 172 -27.45 1.97 -4.55
N LEU A 173 -26.52 1.42 -3.76
CA LEU A 173 -26.03 0.06 -3.93
C LEU A 173 -26.66 -0.85 -2.88
N VAL A 174 -27.22 -1.98 -3.34
CA VAL A 174 -27.77 -3.03 -2.46
C VAL A 174 -27.05 -4.33 -2.79
N PHE A 175 -26.37 -4.86 -1.78
CA PHE A 175 -25.62 -6.09 -1.91
C PHE A 175 -25.66 -6.84 -0.59
N ASN A 176 -26.26 -8.03 -0.58
CA ASN A 176 -26.26 -8.91 0.59
C ASN A 176 -25.59 -10.25 0.22
N PRO A 177 -24.29 -10.41 0.50
CA PRO A 177 -23.54 -11.62 0.13
C PRO A 177 -24.04 -12.89 0.81
N SER A 178 -24.79 -12.78 1.92
CA SER A 178 -25.40 -13.93 2.60
C SER A 178 -26.64 -14.48 1.87
N LYS A 179 -27.21 -13.72 0.94
CA LYS A 179 -28.43 -14.09 0.19
C LYS A 179 -28.16 -14.34 -1.28
N SER A 180 -27.33 -13.50 -1.91
CA SER A 180 -27.03 -13.61 -3.33
C SER A 180 -25.60 -13.13 -3.63
N PRO A 181 -24.88 -13.78 -4.56
CA PRO A 181 -23.61 -13.26 -5.06
C PRO A 181 -23.78 -12.02 -5.95
N HIS A 182 -25.01 -11.69 -6.33
CA HIS A 182 -25.34 -10.59 -7.22
C HIS A 182 -25.73 -9.33 -6.43
N TYR A 183 -25.19 -8.18 -6.83
CA TYR A 183 -25.61 -6.86 -6.35
C TYR A 183 -26.64 -6.24 -7.28
N LYS A 184 -27.41 -5.29 -6.75
CA LYS A 184 -28.31 -4.42 -7.50
C LYS A 184 -27.93 -2.95 -7.29
N VAL A 185 -28.16 -2.11 -8.29
CA VAL A 185 -28.01 -0.65 -8.19
C VAL A 185 -29.34 -0.01 -8.50
N VAL A 186 -29.83 0.83 -7.59
CA VAL A 186 -31.10 1.54 -7.73
C VAL A 186 -30.80 3.01 -7.98
N VAL A 187 -31.25 3.51 -9.11
CA VAL A 187 -31.15 4.92 -9.49
C VAL A 187 -32.53 5.52 -9.40
N VAL A 188 -32.64 6.61 -8.66
CA VAL A 188 -33.87 7.39 -8.56
C VAL A 188 -33.61 8.75 -9.18
N SER A 189 -34.48 9.17 -10.10
CA SER A 189 -34.42 10.47 -10.77
C SER A 189 -35.75 11.18 -10.64
N ARG A 190 -35.71 12.49 -10.38
CA ARG A 190 -36.92 13.32 -10.30
C ARG A 190 -36.95 14.29 -11.47
N TYR A 191 -38.06 14.29 -12.23
CA TYR A 191 -38.25 15.12 -13.43
C TYR A 191 -39.06 16.40 -13.15
N GLU A 192 -40.12 16.32 -12.34
CA GLU A 192 -41.03 17.43 -12.02
C GLU A 192 -41.32 17.53 -10.50
N GLU A 193 -42.13 18.51 -10.08
CA GLU A 193 -42.40 18.75 -8.64
C GLU A 193 -43.13 17.59 -7.93
N GLU A 194 -43.73 16.63 -8.65
CA GLU A 194 -44.59 15.60 -8.03
C GLU A 194 -44.29 14.14 -8.44
N SER A 195 -43.38 13.90 -9.39
CA SER A 195 -43.07 12.54 -9.90
C SER A 195 -41.58 12.18 -9.85
N PHE A 196 -41.28 10.91 -9.60
CA PHE A 196 -39.94 10.34 -9.62
C PHE A 196 -39.97 9.01 -10.40
N GLU A 197 -38.86 8.65 -11.02
CA GLU A 197 -38.70 7.37 -11.71
C GLU A 197 -37.60 6.55 -11.02
N ILE A 198 -37.75 5.23 -11.02
CA ILE A 198 -36.76 4.30 -10.47
C ILE A 198 -36.28 3.34 -11.58
N ASP A 199 -34.96 3.27 -11.75
CA ASP A 199 -34.30 2.24 -12.55
C ASP A 199 -33.47 1.32 -11.64
N VAL A 200 -33.68 0.01 -11.75
CA VAL A 200 -32.95 -1.01 -11.00
C VAL A 200 -32.06 -1.81 -11.95
N TYR A 201 -30.75 -1.73 -11.76
CA TYR A 201 -29.78 -2.59 -12.40
C TYR A 201 -29.62 -3.89 -11.61
N SER A 202 -29.62 -5.02 -12.30
CA SER A 202 -29.21 -6.31 -11.75
C SER A 202 -27.87 -6.75 -12.33
N SER A 203 -26.91 -7.09 -11.46
CA SER A 203 -25.63 -7.67 -11.91
C SER A 203 -25.76 -9.09 -12.47
N GLU A 204 -26.87 -9.78 -12.18
CA GLU A 204 -27.20 -11.10 -12.71
C GLU A 204 -27.62 -11.01 -14.18
N THR A 205 -28.63 -10.18 -14.49
CA THR A 205 -29.13 -10.00 -15.86
C THR A 205 -28.31 -9.01 -16.68
N GLN A 206 -27.47 -8.22 -16.00
CA GLN A 206 -26.63 -7.18 -16.58
C GLN A 206 -27.43 -6.09 -17.31
N SER A 207 -28.67 -5.87 -16.90
CA SER A 207 -29.61 -4.95 -17.53
C SER A 207 -30.32 -4.07 -16.50
N TRP A 208 -30.82 -2.92 -16.98
CA TRP A 208 -31.70 -2.04 -16.21
C TRP A 208 -33.16 -2.47 -16.40
N LYS A 209 -33.91 -2.50 -15.31
CA LYS A 209 -35.37 -2.60 -15.28
C LYS A 209 -35.92 -1.29 -14.75
N ASN A 210 -36.80 -0.66 -15.51
CA ASN A 210 -37.57 0.48 -15.05
C ASN A 210 -38.73 -0.02 -14.19
N ILE A 211 -38.96 0.65 -13.06
CA ILE A 211 -40.06 0.36 -12.15
C ILE A 211 -41.13 1.42 -12.38
N ASP A 212 -42.34 0.96 -12.63
CA ASP A 212 -43.52 1.83 -12.70
C ASP A 212 -43.84 2.36 -11.31
N THR A 213 -43.81 3.68 -11.18
CA THR A 213 -44.00 4.39 -9.92
C THR A 213 -45.42 4.91 -9.74
N ASP A 214 -46.26 4.86 -10.78
CA ASP A 214 -47.60 5.45 -10.79
C ASP A 214 -48.56 4.75 -9.81
N ASP A 215 -48.27 3.49 -9.46
CA ASP A 215 -49.06 2.68 -8.52
C ASP A 215 -48.71 2.92 -7.03
N TYR A 216 -47.64 3.66 -6.72
CA TYR A 216 -47.24 3.90 -5.33
C TYR A 216 -48.09 4.99 -4.68
N ASN A 217 -49.24 4.60 -4.11
CA ASN A 217 -50.10 5.50 -3.34
C ASN A 217 -49.54 5.77 -1.93
N LEU A 218 -48.50 6.59 -1.84
CA LEU A 218 -47.74 6.86 -0.61
C LEU A 218 -48.32 7.98 0.26
N GLY A 219 -49.53 8.47 -0.03
CA GLY A 219 -50.19 9.55 0.72
C GLY A 219 -49.58 10.93 0.47
N SER A 220 -49.80 11.89 1.37
CA SER A 220 -49.36 13.29 1.27
C SER A 220 -47.85 13.49 1.54
N ILE A 221 -46.99 12.63 0.98
CA ILE A 221 -45.54 12.83 1.06
C ILE A 221 -45.19 13.99 0.13
N ASP A 222 -44.70 15.10 0.70
CA ASP A 222 -44.11 16.16 -0.09
C ASP A 222 -42.76 15.68 -0.63
N TRP A 223 -42.74 15.28 -1.90
CA TRP A 223 -41.54 14.82 -2.57
C TRP A 223 -40.45 15.90 -2.62
N LYS A 224 -40.76 17.19 -2.41
CA LYS A 224 -39.76 18.27 -2.23
C LYS A 224 -38.88 18.05 -0.99
N GLU A 225 -39.33 17.24 -0.04
CA GLU A 225 -38.62 16.98 1.22
C GLU A 225 -37.72 15.74 1.21
N ILE A 226 -37.81 14.89 0.18
CA ILE A 226 -36.98 13.69 0.06
C ILE A 226 -35.72 14.02 -0.72
N PHE A 227 -34.59 14.04 0.00
CA PHE A 227 -33.28 14.14 -0.62
C PHE A 227 -32.79 12.73 -0.94
N PHE A 228 -32.72 12.38 -2.22
CA PHE A 228 -32.02 11.18 -2.70
C PHE A 228 -30.47 11.31 -2.59
N LEU A 229 -30.00 12.26 -1.78
CA LEU A 229 -28.60 12.56 -1.58
C LEU A 229 -27.97 11.59 -0.57
N ARG A 230 -26.66 11.40 -0.72
CA ARG A 230 -25.84 10.48 0.09
C ARG A 230 -26.07 10.59 1.60
N SER A 231 -26.19 11.80 2.15
CA SER A 231 -26.28 12.02 3.60
C SER A 231 -27.63 11.62 4.22
N PHE A 232 -28.65 11.37 3.40
CA PHE A 232 -30.02 11.06 3.82
C PHE A 232 -30.46 9.66 3.40
N SER A 233 -29.52 8.77 3.06
CA SER A 233 -29.86 7.41 2.65
C SER A 233 -28.86 6.37 3.14
N CYS A 234 -29.34 5.13 3.28
CA CYS A 234 -28.49 3.97 3.53
C CYS A 234 -29.15 2.70 3.00
N SER A 235 -28.39 1.62 2.82
CA SER A 235 -28.95 0.29 2.55
C SER A 235 -28.71 -0.66 3.73
N CYS A 236 -29.77 -1.34 4.15
CA CYS A 236 -29.73 -2.34 5.21
C CYS A 236 -30.49 -3.59 4.74
N GLY A 237 -29.82 -4.74 4.77
CA GLY A 237 -30.38 -5.97 4.20
C GLY A 237 -30.62 -5.84 2.70
N GLU A 238 -31.86 -6.07 2.26
CA GLU A 238 -32.27 -6.01 0.86
C GLU A 238 -33.13 -4.77 0.54
N ALA A 239 -33.03 -3.74 1.37
CA ALA A 239 -33.79 -2.50 1.23
C ALA A 239 -32.92 -1.25 1.28
N ILE A 240 -33.39 -0.19 0.64
CA ILE A 240 -32.84 1.17 0.72
C ILE A 240 -33.77 2.00 1.58
N TYR A 241 -33.18 2.85 2.40
CA TYR A 241 -33.89 3.77 3.28
C TYR A 241 -33.52 5.20 2.91
N TRP A 242 -34.52 6.07 2.68
CA TRP A 242 -34.34 7.50 2.46
C TRP A 242 -35.08 8.30 3.52
N LEU A 243 -34.37 9.25 4.11
CA LEU A 243 -34.89 10.12 5.15
C LEU A 243 -35.51 11.37 4.53
N SER A 244 -36.78 11.63 4.84
CA SER A 244 -37.44 12.90 4.49
C SER A 244 -37.09 14.00 5.50
N TYR A 245 -37.14 15.26 5.04
CA TYR A 245 -36.91 16.44 5.84
C TYR A 245 -37.90 16.55 7.02
N ARG A 246 -39.23 16.44 6.82
CA ARG A 246 -40.20 16.69 7.91
C ARG A 246 -40.98 15.49 8.45
N SER A 247 -41.22 14.44 7.66
CA SER A 247 -42.38 13.58 7.97
C SER A 247 -42.16 12.07 8.05
N SER A 248 -41.16 11.49 7.39
CA SER A 248 -41.12 10.02 7.24
C SER A 248 -39.75 9.43 6.88
N LEU A 249 -39.60 8.13 7.10
CA LEU A 249 -38.51 7.31 6.56
C LEU A 249 -39.08 6.43 5.44
N LEU A 250 -38.59 6.59 4.21
CA LEU A 250 -39.03 5.81 3.07
C LEU A 250 -38.17 4.55 2.93
N LYS A 251 -38.79 3.38 2.84
CA LYS A 251 -38.14 2.11 2.59
C LYS A 251 -38.51 1.63 1.19
N PHE A 252 -37.53 1.31 0.35
CA PHE A 252 -37.75 0.56 -0.88
C PHE A 252 -37.10 -0.81 -0.77
N ASP A 253 -37.95 -1.84 -0.83
CA ASP A 253 -37.53 -3.22 -0.84
C ASP A 253 -37.17 -3.63 -2.27
N VAL A 254 -35.90 -3.95 -2.51
CA VAL A 254 -35.38 -4.22 -3.87
C VAL A 254 -35.74 -5.63 -4.34
N HIS A 255 -36.22 -6.49 -3.45
CA HIS A 255 -36.70 -7.82 -3.83
C HIS A 255 -38.16 -7.76 -4.26
N THR A 256 -39.02 -7.16 -3.44
CA THR A 256 -40.45 -7.04 -3.76
C THR A 256 -40.77 -5.87 -4.69
N GLU A 257 -39.82 -4.97 -4.92
CA GLU A 257 -39.99 -3.73 -5.68
C GLU A 257 -41.17 -2.91 -5.12
N LYS A 258 -41.25 -2.84 -3.79
CA LYS A 258 -42.31 -2.11 -3.07
C LYS A 258 -41.73 -1.02 -2.21
N MET A 259 -42.45 0.10 -2.17
CA MET A 259 -42.13 1.23 -1.34
C MET A 259 -43.05 1.27 -0.11
N LEU A 260 -42.48 1.57 1.05
CA LEU A 260 -43.18 1.63 2.33
C LEU A 260 -42.74 2.87 3.09
N THR A 261 -43.69 3.53 3.74
CA THR A 261 -43.42 4.67 4.61
C THR A 261 -43.36 4.20 6.06
N LEU A 262 -42.25 4.49 6.73
CA LEU A 262 -42.02 4.18 8.14
C LEU A 262 -42.08 5.47 8.97
N PRO A 263 -42.71 5.42 10.16
CA PRO A 263 -42.77 6.58 11.04
C PRO A 263 -41.39 6.91 11.62
N LEU A 264 -41.12 8.20 11.78
CA LEU A 264 -40.00 8.70 12.57
C LEU A 264 -40.31 8.63 14.08
N PRO A 265 -39.30 8.69 14.97
CA PRO A 265 -39.53 8.63 16.41
C PRO A 265 -40.52 9.70 16.89
N GLU A 266 -41.40 9.37 17.84
CA GLU A 266 -42.30 10.33 18.47
C GLU A 266 -41.52 11.50 19.10
N GLY A 267 -41.99 12.73 18.89
CA GLY A 267 -41.30 13.94 19.34
C GLY A 267 -40.20 14.44 18.38
N THR A 268 -40.09 13.87 17.19
CA THR A 268 -39.30 14.49 16.10
C THR A 268 -39.99 15.80 15.70
N ILE A 269 -39.46 16.93 16.18
CA ILE A 269 -40.01 18.27 15.93
C ILE A 269 -39.88 18.60 14.43
N ILE A 270 -40.84 19.35 13.88
CA ILE A 270 -40.69 20.00 12.56
C ILE A 270 -39.53 20.98 12.66
N LEU A 271 -38.40 20.63 12.08
CA LEU A 271 -37.18 21.39 12.31
C LEU A 271 -37.13 22.64 11.41
N PRO A 272 -36.66 23.80 11.92
CA PRO A 272 -36.21 24.90 11.07
C PRO A 272 -35.15 24.41 10.08
N GLU A 273 -34.96 25.10 8.94
CA GLU A 273 -34.04 24.83 7.78
C GLU A 273 -32.56 24.54 8.13
N HIS A 274 -32.25 24.35 9.40
CA HIS A 274 -30.99 24.53 10.06
C HIS A 274 -30.60 23.35 10.96
N THR A 275 -31.22 22.18 10.77
CA THR A 275 -30.98 21.01 11.63
C THR A 275 -30.34 19.85 10.86
N PHE A 276 -29.39 19.21 11.54
CA PHE A 276 -28.62 18.10 11.00
C PHE A 276 -29.30 16.75 11.31
N ARG A 277 -29.46 15.90 10.28
CA ARG A 277 -29.80 14.48 10.44
C ARG A 277 -28.82 13.61 9.67
N TYR A 278 -28.44 12.49 10.27
CA TYR A 278 -27.66 11.41 9.66
C TYR A 278 -28.43 10.10 9.79
N ILE A 279 -28.44 9.30 8.72
CA ILE A 279 -28.93 7.92 8.76
C ILE A 279 -27.83 6.97 8.31
N GLY A 280 -27.70 5.84 9.01
CA GLY A 280 -26.71 4.82 8.71
C GLY A 280 -27.13 3.45 9.23
N VAL A 281 -26.24 2.48 9.08
CA VAL A 281 -26.47 1.09 9.52
C VAL A 281 -25.35 0.66 10.44
N CYS A 282 -25.72 0.01 11.55
CA CYS A 282 -24.78 -0.58 12.49
C CYS A 282 -25.38 -1.87 13.07
N GLY A 283 -24.62 -2.97 13.11
CA GLY A 283 -25.10 -4.26 13.63
C GLY A 283 -26.32 -4.87 12.90
N GLY A 284 -26.69 -4.35 11.73
CA GLY A 284 -27.93 -4.69 11.03
C GLY A 284 -29.17 -3.91 11.49
N SER A 285 -29.00 -2.95 12.40
CA SER A 285 -30.02 -1.97 12.80
C SER A 285 -29.83 -0.65 12.05
N LEU A 286 -30.91 0.12 11.90
CA LEU A 286 -30.84 1.50 11.41
C LEU A 286 -30.48 2.44 12.55
N ILE A 287 -29.54 3.33 12.29
CA ILE A 287 -29.12 4.37 13.23
C ILE A 287 -29.54 5.72 12.65
N LEU A 288 -30.33 6.47 13.43
CA LEU A 288 -30.70 7.85 13.16
C LEU A 288 -30.01 8.75 14.18
N ILE A 289 -29.26 9.75 13.71
CA ILE A 289 -28.61 10.74 14.57
C ILE A 289 -29.17 12.10 14.22
N GLN A 290 -29.72 12.79 15.22
CA GLN A 290 -30.34 14.10 15.03
C GLN A 290 -30.03 15.04 16.20
N ASN A 291 -30.06 16.34 15.94
CA ASN A 291 -29.99 17.35 16.99
C ASN A 291 -31.39 17.56 17.62
N LEU A 292 -31.46 17.68 18.94
CA LEU A 292 -32.73 17.87 19.65
C LEU A 292 -33.16 19.34 19.79
N LEU A 293 -32.22 20.30 19.86
CA LEU A 293 -32.52 21.70 20.18
C LEU A 293 -31.46 22.65 19.59
N ILE A 294 -31.90 23.76 18.99
CA ILE A 294 -31.06 24.95 18.76
C ILE A 294 -31.28 25.91 19.94
N PRO A 295 -30.23 26.51 20.54
CA PRO A 295 -28.81 26.37 20.25
C PRO A 295 -28.18 25.47 21.31
N GLY A 296 -28.08 24.17 21.07
CA GLY A 296 -27.66 23.28 22.14
C GLY A 296 -27.15 21.95 21.68
N LYS A 297 -25.91 21.94 21.14
CA LYS A 297 -24.78 20.98 21.30
C LYS A 297 -25.11 19.54 21.75
N LYS A 298 -26.29 19.00 21.47
CA LYS A 298 -26.80 17.73 21.99
C LYS A 298 -27.36 16.88 20.86
N LEU A 299 -26.65 15.81 20.55
CA LEU A 299 -27.12 14.82 19.58
C LEU A 299 -27.89 13.73 20.30
N VAL A 300 -28.90 13.19 19.63
CA VAL A 300 -29.53 11.93 20.02
C VAL A 300 -29.28 10.90 18.94
N ILE A 301 -28.83 9.73 19.39
CA ILE A 301 -28.63 8.56 18.57
C ILE A 301 -29.78 7.61 18.87
N LEU A 302 -30.59 7.35 17.86
CA LEU A 302 -31.73 6.44 17.89
C LEU A 302 -31.40 5.20 17.07
N GLU A 303 -31.80 4.04 17.56
CA GLU A 303 -31.66 2.75 16.90
C GLU A 303 -33.05 2.20 16.58
N LEU A 304 -33.23 1.70 15.37
CA LEU A 304 -34.39 0.94 14.94
C LEU A 304 -33.94 -0.47 14.57
N ASP A 305 -34.39 -1.45 15.35
CA ASP A 305 -34.18 -2.87 15.05
C ASP A 305 -35.14 -3.33 13.95
N ILE A 306 -34.58 -3.61 12.78
CA ILE A 306 -35.34 -4.04 11.60
C ILE A 306 -35.67 -5.55 11.67
N LYS A 307 -35.02 -6.33 12.55
CA LYS A 307 -35.24 -7.78 12.67
C LYS A 307 -36.53 -8.10 13.43
N SER A 308 -37.02 -7.18 14.26
CA SER A 308 -38.25 -7.38 15.04
C SER A 308 -39.49 -7.06 14.19
N CYS A 309 -40.10 -8.08 13.60
CA CYS A 309 -41.26 -7.94 12.68
C CYS A 309 -42.57 -7.47 13.33
N GLN A 310 -42.58 -7.07 14.61
CA GLN A 310 -43.84 -6.86 15.34
C GLN A 310 -44.23 -5.39 15.51
N ARG A 311 -43.28 -4.44 15.63
CA ARG A 311 -43.53 -2.97 15.64
C ARG A 311 -42.29 -2.18 15.22
N VAL A 312 -42.48 -1.13 14.42
CA VAL A 312 -41.42 -0.14 14.12
C VAL A 312 -41.28 0.79 15.31
N THR A 313 -40.37 0.50 16.23
CA THR A 313 -40.11 1.33 17.41
C THR A 313 -38.67 1.80 17.45
N TRP A 314 -38.47 3.12 17.42
CA TRP A 314 -37.17 3.74 17.63
C TRP A 314 -36.83 3.77 19.12
N VAL A 315 -35.60 3.36 19.46
CA VAL A 315 -35.08 3.37 20.82
C VAL A 315 -33.93 4.37 20.92
N ILE A 316 -33.93 5.22 21.93
CA ILE A 316 -32.80 6.13 22.19
C ILE A 316 -31.63 5.31 22.72
N LYS A 317 -30.55 5.20 21.93
CA LYS A 317 -29.29 4.52 22.31
C LYS A 317 -28.41 5.46 23.13
N TYR A 318 -28.24 6.72 22.69
CA TYR A 318 -27.39 7.70 23.37
C TYR A 318 -27.96 9.12 23.33
N ARG A 319 -27.65 9.89 24.38
CA ARG A 319 -27.75 11.35 24.41
C ARG A 319 -26.34 11.91 24.54
N VAL A 320 -25.86 12.57 23.50
CA VAL A 320 -24.48 13.01 23.34
C VAL A 320 -24.41 14.51 23.59
N ASP A 321 -23.47 14.94 24.42
CA ASP A 321 -23.19 16.36 24.64
C ASP A 321 -21.84 16.72 24.00
N LEU A 322 -21.88 17.63 23.02
CA LEU A 322 -20.72 18.06 22.24
C LEU A 322 -19.91 19.17 22.91
N ARG A 323 -20.27 19.63 24.11
CA ARG A 323 -19.54 20.71 24.82
C ARG A 323 -18.04 20.43 24.93
N THR A 324 -17.65 19.19 25.23
CA THR A 324 -16.23 18.80 25.32
C THR A 324 -15.48 18.99 23.99
N ILE A 325 -16.15 18.73 22.86
CA ILE A 325 -15.56 18.90 21.53
C ILE A 325 -15.48 20.38 21.19
N VAL A 326 -16.54 21.17 21.47
CA VAL A 326 -16.54 22.61 21.21
C VAL A 326 -15.50 23.34 22.06
N SER A 327 -15.23 22.90 23.29
CA SER A 327 -14.13 23.44 24.09
C SER A 327 -12.75 23.18 23.48
N ALA A 328 -12.57 22.05 22.79
CA ALA A 328 -11.31 21.72 22.13
C ALA A 328 -11.17 22.34 20.73
N PHE A 329 -12.29 22.57 20.06
CA PHE A 329 -12.39 23.14 18.71
C PHE A 329 -13.42 24.28 18.73
N PRO A 330 -13.05 25.48 19.22
CA PRO A 330 -13.99 26.61 19.32
C PRO A 330 -14.60 27.00 17.98
N GLU A 331 -13.92 26.71 16.86
CA GLU A 331 -14.42 26.94 15.52
C GLU A 331 -15.73 26.22 15.22
N ILE A 332 -16.09 25.13 15.91
CA ILE A 332 -17.37 24.44 15.75
C ILE A 332 -18.49 24.99 16.65
N GLU A 333 -18.30 26.18 17.24
CA GLU A 333 -19.29 26.84 18.09
C GLU A 333 -20.56 27.25 17.33
N ASP A 334 -20.44 27.59 16.04
CA ASP A 334 -21.59 27.74 15.16
C ASP A 334 -22.12 26.36 14.75
N ASP A 335 -23.42 26.13 14.95
CA ASP A 335 -24.16 25.07 14.26
C ASP A 335 -23.83 25.19 12.75
N PHE A 336 -23.62 24.09 12.03
CA PHE A 336 -23.15 23.98 10.61
C PHE A 336 -21.65 23.74 10.34
N LYS A 337 -20.76 23.85 11.32
CA LYS A 337 -19.31 23.65 11.05
C LYS A 337 -18.81 22.21 11.24
N TYR A 338 -19.69 21.26 11.56
CA TYR A 338 -19.34 19.84 11.62
C TYR A 338 -20.36 18.95 10.92
N SER A 339 -19.92 17.76 10.49
CA SER A 339 -20.75 16.73 9.85
C SER A 339 -20.51 15.38 10.51
N VAL A 340 -21.57 14.63 10.83
CA VAL A 340 -21.43 13.23 11.24
C VAL A 340 -21.12 12.38 10.00
N LEU A 341 -20.05 11.58 10.07
CA LEU A 341 -19.65 10.68 8.99
C LEU A 341 -20.19 9.26 9.20
N CYS A 342 -20.05 8.72 10.41
CA CYS A 342 -20.62 7.42 10.79
C CYS A 342 -20.67 7.22 12.31
N PHE A 343 -21.45 6.22 12.72
CA PHE A 343 -21.45 5.63 14.05
C PHE A 343 -20.68 4.30 14.03
N LEU A 344 -19.81 4.09 15.01
CA LEU A 344 -19.01 2.88 15.18
C LEU A 344 -19.41 2.19 16.47
N GLU A 345 -19.88 0.96 16.38
CA GLU A 345 -20.12 0.09 17.54
C GLU A 345 -18.80 -0.57 17.96
N GLY A 346 -18.48 -0.46 19.25
CA GLY A 346 -17.28 -1.03 19.84
C GLY A 346 -17.41 -2.55 20.05
N GLU A 347 -16.29 -3.22 20.35
CA GLU A 347 -16.35 -4.62 20.81
C GLU A 347 -17.10 -4.72 22.14
N GLU A 348 -16.93 -3.70 23.00
CA GLU A 348 -17.73 -3.46 24.18
C GLU A 348 -18.57 -2.19 23.99
N LYS A 349 -19.75 -2.13 24.60
CA LYS A 349 -20.61 -0.93 24.55
C LYS A 349 -19.88 0.34 24.99
N GLU A 350 -18.90 0.22 25.88
CA GLU A 350 -18.07 1.34 26.36
C GLU A 350 -17.23 1.98 25.25
N ASP A 351 -17.00 1.26 24.15
CA ASP A 351 -16.14 1.70 23.05
C ASP A 351 -16.92 2.31 21.87
N ASP A 352 -18.25 2.38 21.97
CA ASP A 352 -19.10 3.04 20.97
C ASP A 352 -18.64 4.49 20.71
N SER A 353 -18.46 4.81 19.43
CA SER A 353 -17.83 6.05 19.01
C SER A 353 -18.55 6.71 17.83
N LEU A 354 -18.56 8.03 17.84
CA LEU A 354 -19.12 8.87 16.78
C LEU A 354 -18.00 9.53 15.98
N VAL A 355 -18.00 9.34 14.67
CA VAL A 355 -17.00 9.95 13.78
C VAL A 355 -17.53 11.25 13.21
N LEU A 356 -16.81 12.35 13.47
CA LEU A 356 -17.17 13.70 13.08
C LEU A 356 -16.11 14.29 12.15
N ALA A 357 -16.55 14.88 11.04
CA ALA A 357 -15.75 15.82 10.28
C ALA A 357 -15.95 17.21 10.88
N ILE A 358 -14.86 17.86 11.24
CA ILE A 358 -14.81 19.24 11.70
C ILE A 358 -13.86 20.02 10.78
N PRO A 359 -13.78 21.36 10.83
CA PRO A 359 -12.95 22.12 9.92
C PRO A 359 -11.49 21.67 10.00
N GLY A 360 -10.94 21.19 8.89
CA GLY A 360 -9.54 20.76 8.78
C GLY A 360 -9.20 19.38 9.36
N THR A 361 -10.13 18.64 9.99
CA THR A 361 -9.79 17.32 10.55
C THR A 361 -10.99 16.38 10.74
N VAL A 362 -10.71 15.10 10.91
CA VAL A 362 -11.70 14.08 11.27
C VAL A 362 -11.36 13.53 12.64
N ILE A 363 -12.35 13.50 13.54
CA ILE A 363 -12.22 12.99 14.89
C ILE A 363 -13.16 11.81 15.10
N SER A 364 -12.77 10.93 16.02
CA SER A 364 -13.67 9.92 16.59
C SER A 364 -13.87 10.23 18.06
N TYR A 365 -15.14 10.37 18.47
CA TYR A 365 -15.55 10.72 19.81
C TYR A 365 -16.20 9.52 20.49
N ASN A 366 -15.55 9.00 21.52
CA ASN A 366 -16.10 7.91 22.32
C ASN A 366 -17.26 8.42 23.20
N LEU A 367 -18.41 7.79 23.06
CA LEU A 367 -19.67 8.26 23.64
C LEU A 367 -19.74 8.08 25.16
N ASN A 368 -19.09 7.05 25.70
CA ASN A 368 -19.14 6.72 27.12
C ASN A 368 -18.03 7.44 27.91
N ARG A 369 -16.79 7.36 27.41
CA ARG A 369 -15.61 8.00 28.01
C ARG A 369 -15.59 9.51 27.81
N ARG A 370 -16.37 10.03 26.84
CA ARG A 370 -16.45 11.45 26.47
C ARG A 370 -15.09 12.03 26.05
N THR A 371 -14.27 11.20 25.43
CA THR A 371 -12.94 11.56 24.90
C THR A 371 -12.95 11.46 23.40
N PHE A 372 -12.19 12.29 22.70
CA PHE A 372 -11.98 12.17 21.26
C PHE A 372 -10.52 11.88 20.92
N TYR A 373 -10.32 11.32 19.73
CA TYR A 373 -9.01 11.15 19.10
C TYR A 373 -9.08 11.64 17.65
N VAL A 374 -8.00 12.28 17.21
CA VAL A 374 -7.86 12.75 15.82
C VAL A 374 -7.49 11.58 14.93
N LEU A 375 -8.34 11.29 13.95
CA LEU A 375 -8.15 10.20 12.99
C LEU A 375 -7.27 10.61 11.80
N GLY A 376 -7.33 11.87 11.38
CA GLY A 376 -6.53 12.41 10.29
C GLY A 376 -6.94 13.81 9.88
N ASP A 377 -5.99 14.57 9.33
CA ASP A 377 -6.20 15.94 8.90
C ASP A 377 -6.82 15.97 7.49
N LEU A 378 -7.82 16.83 7.30
CA LEU A 378 -8.34 17.19 5.98
C LEU A 378 -7.50 18.39 5.53
N VAL A 379 -6.74 18.25 4.45
CA VAL A 379 -5.80 19.30 3.96
C VAL A 379 -6.51 20.67 3.98
N PRO A 380 -5.95 21.68 4.68
CA PRO A 380 -6.64 22.94 4.87
C PRO A 380 -6.77 23.72 3.56
N VAL A 381 -7.85 24.49 3.46
CA VAL A 381 -7.99 25.60 2.52
C VAL A 381 -6.84 26.59 2.80
N PRO A 382 -6.14 27.12 1.78
CA PRO A 382 -5.17 28.18 2.00
C PRO A 382 -5.88 29.40 2.64
N GLY A 383 -5.54 29.72 3.90
CA GLY A 383 -6.05 30.92 4.57
C GLY A 383 -6.54 30.76 6.01
N VAL A 384 -6.58 29.56 6.60
CA VAL A 384 -6.98 29.38 8.01
C VAL A 384 -5.77 28.95 8.85
N ILE A 385 -5.33 29.85 9.73
CA ILE A 385 -4.21 29.67 10.66
C ILE A 385 -4.61 28.63 11.72
N SER A 386 -3.82 27.56 11.86
CA SER A 386 -4.01 26.54 12.90
C SER A 386 -3.52 27.07 14.27
N PRO A 387 -4.26 26.90 15.38
CA PRO A 387 -3.77 27.26 16.70
C PRO A 387 -2.75 26.25 17.22
N GLN A 388 -1.79 26.76 18.00
CA GLN A 388 -0.63 26.02 18.51
C GLN A 388 -1.01 24.87 19.46
N ARG A 389 -0.31 23.74 19.33
CA ARG A 389 -0.45 22.54 20.17
C ARG A 389 -0.13 22.84 21.65
N GLY A 390 -1.16 22.82 22.50
CA GLY A 390 -1.01 22.74 23.94
C GLY A 390 -0.60 21.32 24.37
N SER A 391 0.52 21.23 25.08
CA SER A 391 1.03 20.02 25.73
C SER A 391 0.04 19.49 26.78
N MET A 392 -0.34 18.21 26.69
CA MET A 392 -0.94 17.51 27.82
C MET A 392 -0.43 16.06 27.91
N THR A 393 0.05 15.74 29.10
CA THR A 393 0.85 14.57 29.48
C THR A 393 0.14 13.23 29.29
N ARG A 394 0.79 12.30 28.59
CA ARG A 394 0.47 10.86 28.56
C ARG A 394 0.66 10.26 29.96
N LYS A 395 -0.42 9.85 30.64
CA LYS A 395 -0.33 8.86 31.72
C LYS A 395 -0.41 7.47 31.11
N SER A 396 0.66 6.69 31.27
CA SER A 396 0.69 5.27 30.97
C SER A 396 -0.18 4.52 31.99
N THR A 397 -1.10 3.69 31.51
CA THR A 397 -1.77 2.68 32.34
C THR A 397 -1.23 1.31 31.97
N SER A 398 -0.78 0.60 33.01
CA SER A 398 -0.10 -0.68 32.97
C SER A 398 -1.01 -1.79 32.42
N SER A 399 -0.51 -2.57 31.46
CA SER A 399 -1.08 -3.85 31.05
C SER A 399 -1.18 -4.80 32.25
N LYS A 400 -2.41 -5.03 32.75
CA LYS A 400 -2.70 -6.17 33.64
C LYS A 400 -3.08 -7.36 32.78
N ARG A 401 -2.23 -8.39 32.83
CA ARG A 401 -2.46 -9.76 32.34
C ARG A 401 -3.85 -10.26 32.75
N THR A 402 -4.72 -10.51 31.77
CA THR A 402 -5.97 -11.27 31.94
C THR A 402 -5.64 -12.77 31.98
N LYS A 403 -6.14 -13.46 33.02
CA LYS A 403 -6.11 -14.92 33.13
C LYS A 403 -7.17 -15.54 32.19
N PRO A 404 -6.98 -16.78 31.69
CA PRO A 404 -7.97 -17.44 30.86
C PRO A 404 -9.20 -17.87 31.70
N ILE A 405 -10.39 -17.66 31.14
CA ILE A 405 -11.68 -18.15 31.67
C ILE A 405 -11.86 -19.61 31.20
N PRO A 406 -12.17 -20.58 32.08
CA PRO A 406 -12.45 -21.94 31.69
C PRO A 406 -13.92 -22.08 31.28
N GLY A 407 -14.17 -22.68 30.11
CA GLY A 407 -15.53 -23.06 29.69
C GLY A 407 -15.99 -22.45 28.37
N ALA A 408 -15.28 -22.75 27.28
CA ALA A 408 -15.87 -22.76 25.95
C ALA A 408 -15.65 -24.18 25.42
N THR A 409 -16.73 -24.93 25.26
CA THR A 409 -16.72 -26.27 24.65
C THR A 409 -16.12 -26.17 23.26
N SER A 410 -14.92 -26.74 23.11
CA SER A 410 -14.20 -26.83 21.86
C SER A 410 -15.03 -27.60 20.84
N SER A 411 -15.38 -26.94 19.74
CA SER A 411 -15.61 -27.62 18.46
C SER A 411 -14.38 -28.50 18.21
N GLU A 412 -14.56 -29.81 18.19
CA GLU A 412 -13.49 -30.78 17.93
C GLU A 412 -12.81 -30.42 16.61
N ILE A 413 -11.58 -29.91 16.73
CA ILE A 413 -10.65 -29.82 15.60
C ILE A 413 -10.37 -31.28 15.23
N SER A 414 -10.66 -31.67 13.98
CA SER A 414 -10.35 -33.02 13.50
C SER A 414 -8.89 -33.37 13.80
N PRO A 415 -8.59 -34.57 14.35
CA PRO A 415 -7.22 -34.99 14.65
C PRO A 415 -6.31 -34.99 13.40
N ALA A 416 -6.89 -35.04 12.20
CA ALA A 416 -6.17 -34.85 10.95
C ALA A 416 -5.69 -33.39 10.76
N ALA A 417 -6.51 -32.39 11.10
CA ALA A 417 -6.15 -30.98 11.00
C ALA A 417 -5.06 -30.60 12.02
N GLU A 418 -5.09 -31.20 13.22
CA GLU A 418 -4.05 -31.04 14.24
C GLU A 418 -2.74 -31.74 13.82
N SER A 419 -2.83 -32.91 13.16
CA SER A 419 -1.67 -33.59 12.56
C SER A 419 -1.06 -32.82 11.38
N ILE A 420 -1.87 -32.11 10.61
CA ILE A 420 -1.44 -31.29 9.45
C ILE A 420 -0.79 -29.99 9.92
N ALA A 421 -1.40 -29.29 10.89
CA ALA A 421 -0.86 -28.05 11.46
C ALA A 421 0.49 -28.25 12.16
N ASN A 422 0.76 -29.46 12.66
CA ASN A 422 2.01 -29.85 13.30
C ASN A 422 3.04 -30.49 12.34
N ASN A 423 2.73 -30.63 11.05
CA ASN A 423 3.67 -31.16 10.07
C ASN A 423 4.62 -30.06 9.57
N VAL A 424 5.84 -30.06 10.11
CA VAL A 424 6.88 -29.06 9.83
C VAL A 424 7.26 -28.99 8.36
N ASP A 425 7.28 -30.13 7.66
CA ASP A 425 7.68 -30.21 6.25
C ASP A 425 6.63 -29.54 5.35
N LEU A 426 5.35 -29.85 5.58
CA LEU A 426 4.24 -29.25 4.84
C LEU A 426 4.15 -27.74 5.11
N LEU A 427 4.28 -27.34 6.37
CA LEU A 427 4.29 -25.94 6.76
C LEU A 427 5.43 -25.19 6.07
N THR A 428 6.64 -25.76 6.09
CA THR A 428 7.82 -25.18 5.42
C THR A 428 7.58 -25.02 3.92
N GLU A 429 7.03 -26.05 3.26
CA GLU A 429 6.69 -26.00 1.83
C GLU A 429 5.66 -24.92 1.48
N ILE A 430 4.66 -24.71 2.33
CA ILE A 430 3.66 -23.66 2.15
C ILE A 430 4.33 -22.28 2.32
N LEU A 431 5.07 -22.09 3.42
CA LEU A 431 5.71 -20.82 3.73
C LEU A 431 6.76 -20.43 2.67
N LEU A 432 7.53 -21.38 2.13
CA LEU A 432 8.52 -21.13 1.08
C LEU A 432 7.92 -20.57 -0.23
N ARG A 433 6.59 -20.70 -0.44
CA ARG A 433 5.89 -20.17 -1.62
C ARG A 433 5.34 -18.76 -1.41
N LEU A 434 5.46 -18.20 -0.21
CA LEU A 434 4.90 -16.90 0.11
C LEU A 434 5.91 -15.75 -0.10
N PRO A 435 5.45 -14.53 -0.42
CA PRO A 435 6.33 -13.37 -0.46
C PRO A 435 6.97 -13.09 0.90
N ALA A 436 8.23 -12.64 0.90
CA ALA A 436 9.00 -12.34 2.12
C ALA A 436 8.25 -11.37 3.06
N LYS A 437 7.61 -10.33 2.51
CA LYS A 437 6.80 -9.39 3.30
C LYS A 437 5.59 -10.02 4.01
N SER A 438 5.04 -11.11 3.48
CA SER A 438 3.97 -11.85 4.15
C SER A 438 4.55 -12.76 5.24
N LEU A 439 5.70 -13.37 4.97
CA LEU A 439 6.40 -14.24 5.92
C LEU A 439 6.80 -13.52 7.21
N VAL A 440 7.31 -12.30 7.11
CA VAL A 440 7.63 -11.48 8.30
C VAL A 440 6.38 -11.21 9.15
N ARG A 441 5.19 -11.07 8.56
CA ARG A 441 3.94 -10.93 9.34
C ARG A 441 3.53 -12.24 9.98
N PHE A 442 3.83 -13.35 9.32
CA PHE A 442 3.49 -14.70 9.74
C PHE A 442 4.33 -15.21 10.90
N GLU A 443 5.47 -14.59 11.17
CA GLU A 443 6.23 -14.76 12.41
C GLU A 443 5.37 -14.50 13.67
N SER A 444 4.35 -13.63 13.59
CA SER A 444 3.45 -13.34 14.72
C SER A 444 2.33 -14.37 14.94
N VAL A 445 2.14 -15.32 14.00
CA VAL A 445 1.01 -16.27 14.02
C VAL A 445 1.18 -17.32 15.11
N SER A 446 2.38 -17.89 15.27
CA SER A 446 2.68 -18.84 16.35
C SER A 446 4.19 -18.94 16.59
N LYS A 447 4.59 -19.44 17.76
CA LYS A 447 6.00 -19.74 18.06
C LYS A 447 6.60 -20.75 17.07
N HIS A 448 5.79 -21.68 16.57
CA HIS A 448 6.22 -22.68 15.60
C HIS A 448 6.53 -22.03 14.24
N TRP A 449 5.64 -21.17 13.75
CA TRP A 449 5.85 -20.43 12.50
C TRP A 449 7.04 -19.47 12.59
N LEU A 450 7.16 -18.75 13.71
CA LEU A 450 8.34 -17.94 14.02
C LEU A 450 9.63 -18.76 13.92
N SER A 451 9.66 -19.96 14.51
CA SER A 451 10.82 -20.84 14.50
C SER A 451 11.19 -21.33 13.09
N VAL A 452 10.21 -21.63 12.25
CA VAL A 452 10.45 -22.07 10.86
C VAL A 452 10.97 -20.90 10.02
N ILE A 453 10.30 -19.75 10.08
CA ILE A 453 10.63 -18.57 9.25
C ILE A 453 11.97 -17.96 9.65
N SER A 454 12.29 -17.94 10.96
CA SER A 454 13.55 -17.41 11.47
C SER A 454 14.75 -18.33 11.24
N CYS A 455 14.54 -19.56 10.74
CA CYS A 455 15.61 -20.49 10.47
C CYS A 455 16.48 -19.98 9.29
N PRO A 456 17.81 -19.85 9.43
CA PRO A 456 18.68 -19.40 8.34
C PRO A 456 18.51 -20.24 7.06
N GLN A 457 18.34 -21.56 7.20
CA GLN A 457 18.11 -22.47 6.08
C GLN A 457 16.81 -22.15 5.33
N PHE A 458 15.79 -21.65 6.02
CA PHE A 458 14.53 -21.23 5.40
C PHE A 458 14.76 -20.01 4.49
N SER A 459 15.54 -19.02 4.92
CA SER A 459 15.87 -17.85 4.09
C SER A 459 16.64 -18.24 2.83
N THR A 460 17.61 -19.17 2.95
CA THR A 460 18.36 -19.71 1.80
C THR A 460 17.45 -20.50 0.86
N ALA A 461 16.60 -21.38 1.40
CA ALA A 461 15.63 -22.14 0.62
C ALA A 461 14.63 -21.22 -0.10
N HIS A 462 14.16 -20.17 0.56
CA HIS A 462 13.25 -19.17 0.00
C HIS A 462 13.90 -18.41 -1.16
N SER A 463 15.15 -17.97 -0.98
CA SER A 463 15.93 -17.32 -2.04
C SER A 463 16.23 -18.26 -3.21
N SER A 464 16.55 -19.53 -2.95
CA SER A 464 16.83 -20.51 -4.02
C SER A 464 15.63 -20.78 -4.94
N ARG A 465 14.41 -20.66 -4.40
CA ARG A 465 13.16 -20.78 -5.19
C ARG A 465 12.86 -19.52 -6.01
N ASN A 466 13.43 -18.38 -5.62
CA ASN A 466 13.26 -17.09 -6.27
C ASN A 466 14.64 -16.46 -6.60
N PRO A 467 15.44 -17.09 -7.48
CA PRO A 467 16.83 -16.72 -7.71
C PRO A 467 17.02 -15.35 -8.38
N SER A 468 15.95 -14.77 -8.92
CA SER A 468 15.93 -13.44 -9.54
C SER A 468 14.71 -12.66 -9.04
N PRO A 469 14.70 -12.20 -7.77
CA PRO A 469 13.56 -11.52 -7.21
C PRO A 469 13.42 -10.14 -7.85
N SER A 470 12.19 -9.73 -8.17
CA SER A 470 11.96 -8.45 -8.83
C SER A 470 12.24 -7.29 -7.87
N VAL A 471 12.90 -6.26 -8.38
CA VAL A 471 13.07 -5.00 -7.65
C VAL A 471 11.70 -4.39 -7.45
N SER A 472 11.30 -4.27 -6.19
CA SER A 472 9.98 -3.77 -5.79
C SER A 472 9.90 -2.25 -5.90
N GLY A 473 11.04 -1.57 -5.75
CA GLY A 473 11.12 -0.13 -5.79
C GLY A 473 12.54 0.41 -5.61
N LEU A 474 12.70 1.72 -5.64
CA LEU A 474 13.97 2.42 -5.45
C LEU A 474 13.87 3.36 -4.26
N TYR A 475 14.91 3.39 -3.44
CA TYR A 475 15.17 4.49 -2.50
C TYR A 475 16.08 5.50 -3.18
N SER A 476 15.77 6.79 -3.09
CA SER A 476 16.60 7.85 -3.64
C SER A 476 16.56 9.06 -2.71
N TYR A 477 17.52 9.96 -2.84
CA TYR A 477 17.49 11.23 -2.13
C TYR A 477 17.04 12.36 -3.07
N GLU A 478 16.20 13.23 -2.53
CA GLU A 478 15.89 14.56 -3.05
C GLU A 478 16.68 15.57 -2.20
N ILE A 479 17.36 16.50 -2.84
CA ILE A 479 18.06 17.59 -2.14
C ILE A 479 17.24 18.86 -2.29
N SER A 480 16.83 19.41 -1.16
CA SER A 480 16.17 20.71 -1.13
C SER A 480 17.18 21.81 -1.50
N SER A 481 16.84 22.60 -2.51
CA SER A 481 17.70 23.69 -3.00
C SER A 481 17.84 24.86 -2.02
N SER A 482 16.93 24.98 -1.04
CA SER A 482 16.92 26.08 -0.06
C SER A 482 17.81 25.83 1.15
N ASP A 483 17.98 24.58 1.58
CA ASP A 483 18.68 24.22 2.82
C ASP A 483 19.66 23.04 2.67
N TYR A 484 19.87 22.55 1.44
CA TYR A 484 20.68 21.36 1.13
C TYR A 484 20.29 20.11 1.92
N SER A 485 19.08 20.09 2.50
CA SER A 485 18.61 18.94 3.25
C SER A 485 18.29 17.78 2.30
N ARG A 486 18.70 16.57 2.71
CA ARG A 486 18.39 15.33 2.00
C ARG A 486 17.09 14.75 2.49
N ARG A 487 16.10 14.66 1.61
CA ARG A 487 14.84 13.98 1.83
C ARG A 487 14.85 12.64 1.11
N LEU A 488 14.61 11.56 1.85
CA LEU A 488 14.44 10.24 1.24
C LEU A 488 13.11 10.19 0.47
N ILE A 489 13.18 9.81 -0.80
CA ILE A 489 12.05 9.54 -1.67
C ILE A 489 12.02 8.05 -2.04
N THR A 490 10.82 7.53 -2.27
CA THR A 490 10.58 6.13 -2.59
C THR A 490 9.84 6.02 -3.91
N VAL A 491 10.37 5.24 -4.84
CA VAL A 491 9.78 5.01 -6.17
C VAL A 491 9.31 3.57 -6.25
N SER A 492 8.00 3.34 -6.34
CA SER A 492 7.48 1.98 -6.54
C SER A 492 7.50 1.60 -8.01
N LEU A 493 8.06 0.43 -8.34
CA LEU A 493 8.10 -0.09 -9.71
C LEU A 493 6.87 -0.93 -10.09
N HIS A 494 6.07 -1.36 -9.10
CA HIS A 494 4.96 -2.31 -9.29
C HIS A 494 3.64 -1.84 -8.66
N GLY A 495 3.15 -0.65 -9.08
CA GLY A 495 1.88 -0.07 -8.62
C GLY A 495 2.02 0.82 -7.37
N PRO A 496 0.93 1.38 -6.81
CA PRO A 496 0.98 2.39 -5.73
C PRO A 496 1.32 1.83 -4.33
N GLY A 497 2.09 0.74 -4.24
CA GLY A 497 2.55 0.18 -2.98
C GLY A 497 3.69 0.99 -2.36
N ASN A 498 3.61 1.28 -1.05
CA ASN A 498 4.73 1.89 -0.34
C ASN A 498 5.83 0.85 -0.05
N LEU A 499 7.08 1.24 -0.33
CA LEU A 499 8.28 0.56 0.15
C LEU A 499 8.32 0.53 1.69
N PRO A 500 9.02 -0.43 2.32
CA PRO A 500 9.20 -0.45 3.77
C PRO A 500 9.77 0.89 4.29
N SER A 501 9.25 1.35 5.42
CA SER A 501 9.82 2.52 6.10
C SER A 501 11.21 2.17 6.66
N LEU A 502 12.12 3.13 6.60
CA LEU A 502 13.48 3.02 7.13
C LEU A 502 13.65 3.71 8.50
N GLY A 503 12.54 4.11 9.15
CA GLY A 503 12.60 4.80 10.45
C GLY A 503 13.19 3.98 11.60
N PHE A 504 13.31 2.65 11.44
CA PHE A 504 14.00 1.78 12.40
C PHE A 504 15.53 1.88 12.33
N VAL A 505 16.07 2.51 11.28
CA VAL A 505 17.51 2.76 11.11
C VAL A 505 17.95 3.98 11.93
N ASP A 506 17.03 4.88 12.28
CA ASP A 506 17.33 6.00 13.16
C ASP A 506 17.62 5.50 14.59
N GLY A 507 18.64 6.08 15.25
CA GLY A 507 18.97 5.76 16.63
C GLY A 507 17.93 6.30 17.63
N PRO A 508 17.78 5.69 18.82
CA PRO A 508 16.97 6.27 19.89
C PRO A 508 17.64 7.56 20.39
N GLY A 509 17.25 8.71 19.84
CA GLY A 509 17.84 9.98 20.24
C GLY A 509 17.81 11.13 19.24
N GLY A 510 17.25 10.97 18.03
CA GLY A 510 17.07 12.10 17.10
C GLY A 510 18.35 12.92 16.89
N THR A 511 19.41 12.27 16.41
CA THR A 511 20.68 12.92 16.08
C THR A 511 20.49 13.99 15.01
N ARG A 512 21.34 15.03 14.99
CA ARG A 512 21.30 16.11 14.00
C ARG A 512 21.55 15.60 12.56
N SER A 513 22.37 14.57 12.39
CA SER A 513 22.67 13.91 11.12
C SER A 513 21.82 12.63 10.95
N LYS A 514 21.19 12.46 9.80
CA LYS A 514 20.46 11.23 9.44
C LYS A 514 21.38 10.24 8.73
N PRO A 515 21.24 8.92 8.95
CA PRO A 515 21.99 7.91 8.19
C PRO A 515 21.74 8.02 6.67
N ARG A 516 22.81 7.87 5.88
CA ARG A 516 22.79 7.91 4.41
C ARG A 516 22.93 6.50 3.85
N ILE A 517 22.14 6.13 2.85
CA ILE A 517 22.31 4.87 2.11
C ILE A 517 23.58 4.99 1.24
N GLU A 518 24.47 4.01 1.36
CA GLU A 518 25.71 3.91 0.57
C GLU A 518 25.60 2.85 -0.53
N HIS A 519 25.00 1.70 -0.22
CA HIS A 519 24.86 0.60 -1.18
C HIS A 519 23.61 -0.23 -0.91
N SER A 520 23.07 -0.87 -1.95
CA SER A 520 21.95 -1.79 -1.87
C SER A 520 22.24 -3.05 -2.66
N LEU A 521 22.07 -4.22 -2.04
CA LEU A 521 22.36 -5.50 -2.69
C LEU A 521 21.47 -6.61 -2.14
N ASN A 522 20.76 -7.30 -3.03
CA ASN A 522 19.94 -8.49 -2.72
C ASN A 522 18.99 -8.32 -1.51
N GLY A 523 18.42 -7.12 -1.35
CA GLY A 523 17.48 -6.80 -0.28
C GLY A 523 18.12 -6.31 1.03
N LEU A 524 19.44 -6.23 1.09
CA LEU A 524 20.18 -5.56 2.15
C LEU A 524 20.50 -4.11 1.73
N LEU A 525 20.46 -3.20 2.70
CA LEU A 525 20.94 -1.82 2.55
C LEU A 525 22.09 -1.56 3.52
N LEU A 526 23.13 -0.90 3.03
CA LEU A 526 24.22 -0.38 3.83
C LEU A 526 24.02 1.12 4.01
N PHE A 527 24.07 1.56 5.26
CA PHE A 527 24.03 2.96 5.64
C PHE A 527 25.36 3.38 6.24
N SER A 528 25.76 4.62 5.99
CA SER A 528 26.74 5.36 6.76
C SER A 528 26.03 6.34 7.69
N HIS A 529 26.59 6.58 8.87
CA HIS A 529 26.13 7.59 9.79
C HIS A 529 27.34 8.30 10.37
N TYR A 530 27.46 9.59 10.03
CA TYR A 530 28.48 10.48 10.56
C TYR A 530 28.04 11.03 11.92
N ASP A 531 28.85 10.75 12.94
CA ASP A 531 28.68 11.27 14.28
C ASP A 531 29.55 12.54 14.45
N ASP A 532 28.88 13.68 14.61
CA ASP A 532 29.51 15.00 14.75
C ASP A 532 30.36 15.11 16.03
N GLU A 533 30.02 14.37 17.10
CA GLU A 533 30.74 14.48 18.39
C GLU A 533 32.06 13.70 18.37
N SER A 534 32.05 12.51 17.76
CA SER A 534 33.23 11.67 17.68
C SER A 534 34.07 11.90 16.43
N GLU A 535 33.57 12.67 15.46
CA GLU A 535 34.12 12.82 14.10
C GLU A 535 34.33 11.45 13.43
N THR A 536 33.39 10.53 13.63
CA THR A 536 33.49 9.16 13.10
C THR A 536 32.31 8.78 12.23
N ILE A 537 32.56 7.86 11.29
CA ILE A 537 31.52 7.24 10.48
C ILE A 537 31.25 5.84 11.04
N SER A 538 30.00 5.58 11.40
CA SER A 538 29.49 4.25 11.72
C SER A 538 28.74 3.68 10.52
N TYR A 539 28.77 2.36 10.36
CA TYR A 539 28.06 1.68 9.29
C TYR A 539 26.98 0.77 9.84
N ILE A 540 25.83 0.75 9.17
CA ILE A 540 24.67 -0.04 9.55
C ILE A 540 24.24 -0.86 8.35
N VAL A 541 24.18 -2.18 8.51
CA VAL A 541 23.52 -3.05 7.52
C VAL A 541 22.12 -3.33 8.01
N CYS A 542 21.14 -3.19 7.14
CA CYS A 542 19.76 -3.49 7.49
C CYS A 542 19.04 -4.26 6.38
N ASN A 543 18.04 -5.02 6.79
CA ASN A 543 17.06 -5.63 5.90
C ASN A 543 15.71 -4.91 6.10
N PRO A 544 15.28 -4.05 5.15
CA PRO A 544 14.02 -3.32 5.27
C PRO A 544 12.78 -4.21 5.33
N THR A 545 12.83 -5.42 4.77
CA THR A 545 11.70 -6.37 4.81
C THR A 545 11.49 -6.92 6.22
N THR A 546 12.57 -7.34 6.89
CA THR A 546 12.52 -7.88 8.25
C THR A 546 12.57 -6.80 9.34
N GLN A 547 12.88 -5.55 8.96
CA GLN A 547 13.06 -4.41 9.87
C GLN A 547 14.15 -4.68 10.93
N LYS A 548 15.11 -5.56 10.60
CA LYS A 548 16.29 -5.85 11.43
C LYS A 548 17.48 -5.02 10.93
N ARG A 549 18.36 -4.64 11.86
CA ARG A 549 19.60 -3.92 11.58
C ARG A 549 20.72 -4.42 12.47
N THR A 550 21.94 -4.31 11.96
CA THR A 550 23.18 -4.54 12.71
C THR A 550 24.10 -3.36 12.49
N VAL A 551 24.54 -2.75 13.59
CA VAL A 551 25.58 -1.73 13.57
C VAL A 551 26.91 -2.46 13.53
N LEU A 552 27.75 -2.16 12.52
CA LEU A 552 29.05 -2.79 12.39
C LEU A 552 30.00 -2.21 13.45
N SER A 553 30.78 -3.08 14.08
CA SER A 553 31.89 -2.66 14.94
C SER A 553 32.90 -1.85 14.11
N ARG A 554 33.65 -0.95 14.75
CA ARG A 554 34.60 -0.08 14.05
C ARG A 554 35.79 -0.89 13.51
N GLY A 555 36.12 -0.71 12.22
CA GLY A 555 37.38 -1.18 11.63
C GLY A 555 38.59 -0.45 12.26
N TRP A 556 39.73 -1.14 12.35
CA TRP A 556 40.85 -0.71 13.21
C TRP A 556 41.68 0.48 12.68
N ILE A 557 41.63 0.79 11.37
CA ILE A 557 42.67 1.61 10.74
C ILE A 557 42.15 2.97 10.21
N SER A 558 40.95 3.05 9.62
CA SER A 558 40.46 4.30 9.02
C SER A 558 39.60 5.13 9.96
N LYS A 559 39.96 6.40 10.17
CA LYS A 559 39.17 7.35 10.96
C LYS A 559 37.90 7.81 10.23
N ALA A 560 37.88 7.76 8.89
CA ALA A 560 36.74 8.15 8.05
C ALA A 560 36.87 7.50 6.64
N PRO A 561 36.45 6.25 6.46
CA PRO A 561 36.33 5.67 5.12
C PRO A 561 35.30 6.46 4.30
N HIS A 562 35.58 6.65 3.01
CA HIS A 562 34.76 7.51 2.14
C HIS A 562 33.59 6.75 1.51
N ASP A 563 33.82 5.49 1.11
CA ASP A 563 32.83 4.68 0.39
C ASP A 563 32.70 3.27 0.99
N GLY A 564 31.47 2.76 1.05
CA GLY A 564 31.16 1.44 1.59
C GLY A 564 30.29 0.61 0.65
N PHE A 565 30.62 -0.67 0.51
CA PHE A 565 29.98 -1.57 -0.44
C PHE A 565 29.61 -2.91 0.20
N LEU A 566 28.35 -3.33 0.03
CA LEU A 566 27.93 -4.72 0.25
C LEU A 566 28.50 -5.67 -0.81
N ALA A 567 28.99 -6.83 -0.35
CA ALA A 567 29.35 -7.98 -1.16
C ALA A 567 28.56 -9.19 -0.66
N PHE A 568 27.55 -9.61 -1.42
CA PHE A 568 26.61 -10.62 -0.98
C PHE A 568 25.99 -11.39 -2.16
N ASP A 569 26.27 -12.69 -2.22
CA ASP A 569 25.67 -13.63 -3.17
C ASP A 569 24.96 -14.75 -2.38
N PRO A 570 23.62 -14.67 -2.24
CA PRO A 570 22.86 -15.65 -1.45
C PRO A 570 22.86 -17.06 -2.06
N SER A 571 23.27 -17.20 -3.33
CA SER A 571 23.42 -18.52 -3.97
C SER A 571 24.70 -19.24 -3.51
N LYS A 572 25.69 -18.51 -3.01
CA LYS A 572 26.98 -19.04 -2.54
C LYS A 572 27.07 -19.13 -1.03
N SER A 573 26.59 -18.12 -0.31
CA SER A 573 26.70 -18.04 1.15
C SER A 573 25.52 -17.27 1.75
N PRO A 574 25.00 -17.67 2.92
CA PRO A 574 24.02 -16.87 3.65
C PRO A 574 24.64 -15.63 4.33
N HIS A 575 25.96 -15.52 4.33
CA HIS A 575 26.71 -14.43 4.96
C HIS A 575 27.11 -13.38 3.93
N TYR A 576 26.85 -12.12 4.26
CA TYR A 576 27.35 -10.96 3.52
C TYR A 576 28.71 -10.50 4.04
N LYS A 577 29.45 -9.81 3.18
CA LYS A 577 30.63 -9.02 3.53
C LYS A 577 30.38 -7.54 3.27
N VAL A 578 31.08 -6.67 4.00
CA VAL A 578 31.09 -5.22 3.74
C VAL A 578 32.52 -4.79 3.46
N VAL A 579 32.73 -4.09 2.36
CA VAL A 579 34.03 -3.59 1.93
C VAL A 579 34.03 -2.09 2.08
N LEU A 580 34.93 -1.55 2.90
CA LEU A 580 35.12 -0.12 3.10
C LEU A 580 36.44 0.30 2.48
N ILE A 581 36.42 1.39 1.69
CA ILE A 581 37.63 1.91 1.05
C ILE A 581 38.00 3.24 1.73
N SER A 582 39.19 3.27 2.32
CA SER A 582 39.74 4.47 2.95
C SER A 582 40.67 5.19 1.99
N MET A 583 40.31 6.41 1.58
CA MET A 583 41.23 7.29 0.86
C MET A 583 42.19 7.95 1.86
N SER A 584 43.36 7.35 2.05
CA SER A 584 44.46 8.05 2.70
C SER A 584 45.11 9.01 1.71
N THR A 585 45.49 10.21 2.16
CA THR A 585 46.31 11.14 1.37
C THR A 585 47.73 10.61 1.11
N SER A 586 48.16 9.58 1.85
CA SER A 586 49.42 8.86 1.65
C SER A 586 49.15 7.41 1.24
N ARG A 587 49.64 7.00 0.06
CA ARG A 587 49.63 5.61 -0.41
C ARG A 587 50.34 4.68 0.59
N PRO A 588 49.92 3.40 0.74
CA PRO A 588 48.86 2.68 0.01
C PRO A 588 47.43 2.90 0.55
N TYR A 589 46.41 2.55 -0.25
CA TYR A 589 45.01 2.54 0.19
C TYR A 589 44.73 1.37 1.14
N CYS A 590 43.88 1.59 2.13
CA CYS A 590 43.42 0.53 3.04
C CYS A 590 42.00 0.14 2.66
N VAL A 591 41.78 -1.17 2.47
CA VAL A 591 40.47 -1.76 2.24
C VAL A 591 40.13 -2.62 3.44
N ASP A 592 39.13 -2.21 4.21
CA ASP A 592 38.62 -2.98 5.34
C ASP A 592 37.49 -3.89 4.88
N VAL A 593 37.54 -5.17 5.21
CA VAL A 593 36.55 -6.19 4.81
C VAL A 593 35.93 -6.80 6.07
N TYR A 594 34.66 -6.49 6.31
CA TYR A 594 33.86 -7.12 7.35
C TYR A 594 33.24 -8.41 6.85
N SER A 595 33.21 -9.44 7.70
CA SER A 595 32.50 -10.70 7.48
C SER A 595 31.37 -10.88 8.48
N SER A 596 30.14 -11.07 8.00
CA SER A 596 28.98 -11.37 8.86
C SER A 596 28.97 -12.81 9.41
N HIS A 597 29.88 -13.68 8.95
CA HIS A 597 29.98 -15.06 9.43
C HIS A 597 30.52 -15.13 10.87
N ASP A 598 31.56 -14.36 11.16
CA ASP A 598 32.26 -14.33 12.44
C ASP A 598 32.24 -12.95 13.10
N ALA A 599 31.55 -11.97 12.47
CA ALA A 599 31.46 -10.58 12.91
C ALA A 599 32.84 -9.95 13.12
N SER A 600 33.78 -10.26 12.23
CA SER A 600 35.17 -9.80 12.28
C SER A 600 35.54 -8.91 11.10
N TRP A 601 36.61 -8.14 11.27
CA TRP A 601 37.20 -7.28 10.24
C TRP A 601 38.56 -7.83 9.84
N ASP A 602 38.80 -7.87 8.54
CA ASP A 602 40.11 -8.01 7.93
C ASP A 602 40.47 -6.71 7.20
N TYR A 603 41.75 -6.55 6.84
CA TYR A 603 42.20 -5.41 6.05
C TYR A 603 43.26 -5.81 5.04
N VAL A 604 43.27 -5.10 3.91
CA VAL A 604 44.28 -5.28 2.86
C VAL A 604 44.79 -3.92 2.40
N PHE A 605 46.10 -3.82 2.20
CA PHE A 605 46.72 -2.66 1.58
C PHE A 605 46.79 -2.86 0.07
N VAL A 606 46.33 -1.87 -0.68
CA VAL A 606 46.32 -1.91 -2.13
C VAL A 606 47.22 -0.80 -2.68
N GLU A 607 48.21 -1.22 -3.46
CA GLU A 607 49.08 -0.35 -4.23
C GLU A 607 48.37 0.01 -5.54
N ASP A 608 47.97 1.28 -5.68
CA ASP A 608 47.56 1.96 -6.93
C ASP A 608 46.04 2.06 -7.29
N LYS A 609 45.72 3.20 -7.95
CA LYS A 609 44.51 3.68 -8.65
C LYS A 609 43.19 3.87 -7.86
N CYS A 610 42.74 5.14 -7.81
CA CYS A 610 41.50 5.57 -7.16
C CYS A 610 40.26 5.14 -7.94
N CYS A 611 39.20 4.78 -7.20
CA CYS A 611 37.84 4.66 -7.71
C CYS A 611 37.14 6.01 -7.59
N TYR A 612 36.57 6.53 -8.69
CA TYR A 612 35.81 7.80 -8.68
C TYR A 612 34.30 7.60 -8.90
N SER A 613 33.83 6.34 -8.99
CA SER A 613 32.46 5.99 -9.36
C SER A 613 31.74 5.18 -8.29
N ASP A 614 30.41 5.13 -8.37
CA ASP A 614 29.60 4.14 -7.66
C ASP A 614 30.07 2.73 -8.03
N GLY A 615 30.42 1.92 -7.02
CA GLY A 615 30.88 0.54 -7.18
C GLY A 615 29.72 -0.44 -7.36
N VAL A 616 29.94 -1.49 -8.17
CA VAL A 616 28.93 -2.50 -8.48
C VAL A 616 29.44 -3.89 -8.11
N PHE A 617 28.75 -4.58 -7.21
CA PHE A 617 29.04 -5.98 -6.91
C PHE A 617 28.53 -6.90 -8.03
N TRP A 618 29.44 -7.65 -8.65
CA TRP A 618 29.12 -8.61 -9.69
C TRP A 618 30.18 -9.70 -9.72
N ASN A 619 29.79 -10.96 -9.96
CA ASN A 619 30.72 -12.08 -10.11
C ASN A 619 31.76 -12.25 -8.97
N GLY A 620 31.37 -11.98 -7.72
CA GLY A 620 32.24 -12.12 -6.55
C GLY A 620 33.20 -10.95 -6.28
N ALA A 621 33.17 -9.91 -7.13
CA ALA A 621 34.04 -8.74 -7.00
C ALA A 621 33.23 -7.44 -7.06
N ILE A 622 33.75 -6.38 -6.45
CA ILE A 622 33.20 -5.02 -6.62
C ILE A 622 33.92 -4.37 -7.79
N HIS A 623 33.16 -3.77 -8.69
CA HIS A 623 33.66 -3.19 -9.94
C HIS A 623 33.48 -1.68 -9.94
N TRP A 624 34.48 -0.96 -10.45
CA TRP A 624 34.45 0.49 -10.64
C TRP A 624 34.94 0.84 -12.03
N LEU A 625 34.47 1.97 -12.54
CA LEU A 625 35.01 2.54 -13.77
C LEU A 625 36.17 3.46 -13.39
N SER A 626 37.25 3.37 -14.15
CA SER A 626 38.47 4.14 -13.94
C SER A 626 38.85 4.83 -15.25
N ASP A 627 39.24 6.10 -15.17
CA ASP A 627 39.63 6.91 -16.32
C ASP A 627 40.85 6.33 -17.08
N GLU A 628 41.73 5.59 -16.39
CA GLU A 628 42.96 5.05 -16.97
C GLU A 628 42.83 3.60 -17.45
N SER A 629 42.24 2.72 -16.63
CA SER A 629 42.13 1.27 -16.95
C SER A 629 40.81 0.91 -17.64
N GLY A 630 39.77 1.74 -17.55
CA GLY A 630 38.44 1.45 -18.07
C GLY A 630 37.57 0.65 -17.10
N LEU A 631 38.09 -0.41 -16.48
CA LEU A 631 37.39 -1.19 -15.45
C LEU A 631 38.37 -1.70 -14.39
N LEU A 632 38.07 -1.44 -13.12
CA LEU A 632 38.80 -1.91 -11.96
C LEU A 632 37.90 -2.86 -11.17
N ARG A 633 38.43 -3.97 -10.66
CA ARG A 633 37.67 -4.85 -9.77
C ARG A 633 38.46 -5.21 -8.52
N PHE A 634 37.79 -5.27 -7.39
CA PHE A 634 38.32 -5.81 -6.14
C PHE A 634 37.68 -7.17 -5.87
N ASP A 635 38.48 -8.22 -5.94
CA ASP A 635 38.06 -9.58 -5.59
C ASP A 635 37.96 -9.67 -4.07
N VAL A 636 36.73 -9.88 -3.57
CA VAL A 636 36.43 -9.78 -2.14
C VAL A 636 36.97 -10.97 -1.35
N ASP A 637 37.18 -12.12 -2.01
CA ASP A 637 37.69 -13.32 -1.35
C ASP A 637 39.22 -13.41 -1.48
N ALA A 638 39.79 -13.01 -2.62
CA ALA A 638 41.24 -12.96 -2.78
C ALA A 638 41.88 -11.72 -2.12
N GLY A 639 41.10 -10.66 -1.88
CA GLY A 639 41.63 -9.40 -1.35
C GLY A 639 42.47 -8.61 -2.38
N GLU A 640 42.31 -8.90 -3.67
CA GLU A 640 43.17 -8.36 -4.72
C GLU A 640 42.42 -7.32 -5.57
N MET A 641 43.12 -6.24 -5.90
CA MET A 641 42.64 -5.24 -6.86
C MET A 641 43.24 -5.51 -8.24
N ILE A 642 42.36 -5.69 -9.23
CA ILE A 642 42.72 -6.10 -10.59
C ILE A 642 42.21 -5.03 -11.56
N ALA A 643 43.13 -4.37 -12.25
CA ALA A 643 42.82 -3.48 -13.36
C ALA A 643 42.64 -4.30 -14.65
N LEU A 644 41.46 -4.21 -15.25
CA LEU A 644 41.18 -4.83 -16.54
C LEU A 644 41.44 -3.81 -17.65
N PRO A 645 42.00 -4.22 -18.79
CA PRO A 645 42.27 -3.31 -19.89
C PRO A 645 40.96 -2.82 -20.53
N SER A 646 40.87 -1.52 -20.79
CA SER A 646 39.73 -0.93 -21.50
C SER A 646 39.60 -1.54 -22.90
N PRO A 647 38.42 -2.04 -23.30
CA PRO A 647 38.22 -2.58 -24.63
C PRO A 647 38.40 -1.47 -25.68
N ARG A 648 39.12 -1.79 -26.77
CA ARG A 648 39.25 -0.85 -27.90
C ARG A 648 37.95 -0.69 -28.68
N ASN A 649 37.08 -1.71 -28.66
CA ASN A 649 35.80 -1.70 -29.37
C ASN A 649 34.74 -2.55 -28.64
N PRO A 650 33.62 -1.97 -28.18
CA PRO A 650 33.31 -0.54 -28.17
C PRO A 650 34.22 0.20 -27.18
N LYS A 651 34.66 1.42 -27.53
CA LYS A 651 35.39 2.30 -26.61
C LYS A 651 34.49 2.68 -25.43
N ILE A 652 34.96 2.48 -24.21
CA ILE A 652 34.34 3.04 -23.00
C ILE A 652 34.60 4.54 -23.00
N LEU A 653 33.54 5.34 -22.87
CA LEU A 653 33.62 6.79 -22.86
C LEU A 653 34.12 7.30 -21.49
N ALA A 654 34.55 8.57 -21.44
CA ALA A 654 34.93 9.23 -20.20
C ALA A 654 33.76 9.29 -19.20
N TYR A 655 34.06 9.45 -17.92
CA TYR A 655 33.08 9.37 -16.83
C TYR A 655 31.87 10.31 -16.99
N ASP A 656 32.08 11.53 -17.48
CA ASP A 656 31.04 12.54 -17.76
C ASP A 656 30.00 12.10 -18.81
N LYS A 657 30.31 11.05 -19.57
CA LYS A 657 29.45 10.47 -20.63
C LYS A 657 28.72 9.22 -20.18
N ILE A 658 28.87 8.82 -18.93
CA ILE A 658 28.26 7.62 -18.36
C ILE A 658 26.94 8.01 -17.70
N LEU A 659 25.86 7.34 -18.12
CA LEU A 659 24.51 7.61 -17.62
C LEU A 659 24.10 6.63 -16.51
N TYR A 660 24.64 5.42 -16.53
CA TYR A 660 24.34 4.37 -15.55
C TYR A 660 25.40 3.27 -15.61
N PHE A 661 25.80 2.76 -14.45
CA PHE A 661 26.64 1.58 -14.30
C PHE A 661 26.04 0.71 -13.19
N GLY A 662 25.74 -0.55 -13.50
CA GLY A 662 25.01 -1.41 -12.56
C GLY A 662 24.88 -2.85 -13.03
N GLU A 663 24.34 -3.69 -12.16
CA GLU A 663 24.04 -5.09 -12.45
C GLU A 663 22.62 -5.23 -12.99
N CYS A 664 22.42 -6.09 -13.99
CA CYS A 664 21.11 -6.40 -14.55
C CYS A 664 21.05 -7.86 -15.05
N GLY A 665 20.34 -8.71 -14.31
CA GLY A 665 19.99 -10.07 -14.73
C GLY A 665 21.20 -10.99 -14.92
N GLY A 666 22.16 -10.92 -14.01
CA GLY A 666 23.40 -11.67 -13.94
C GLY A 666 24.55 -11.09 -14.79
N ARG A 667 24.42 -9.86 -15.29
CA ARG A 667 25.42 -9.22 -16.18
C ARG A 667 25.67 -7.78 -15.74
N LEU A 668 26.89 -7.32 -15.95
CA LEU A 668 27.27 -5.92 -15.72
C LEU A 668 26.84 -5.08 -16.94
N VAL A 669 26.10 -4.00 -16.68
CA VAL A 669 25.52 -3.12 -17.70
C VAL A 669 26.09 -1.71 -17.55
N LEU A 670 26.43 -1.12 -18.70
CA LEU A 670 26.90 0.26 -18.82
C LEU A 670 26.05 1.02 -19.84
N LEU A 671 25.49 2.15 -19.44
CA LEU A 671 24.85 3.11 -20.33
C LEU A 671 25.78 4.29 -20.56
N GLN A 672 26.08 4.57 -21.82
CA GLN A 672 26.94 5.70 -22.19
C GLN A 672 26.37 6.49 -23.37
N SER A 673 26.59 7.80 -23.35
CA SER A 673 26.17 8.73 -24.41
C SER A 673 27.36 9.55 -24.93
N PRO A 674 27.59 9.62 -26.25
CA PRO A 674 28.65 10.47 -26.81
C PRO A 674 28.48 11.98 -26.53
N SER A 675 27.23 12.40 -26.26
CA SER A 675 26.80 13.78 -26.01
C SER A 675 26.38 13.98 -24.56
N CYS A 676 26.78 15.10 -23.96
CA CYS A 676 26.33 15.55 -22.63
C CYS A 676 24.83 15.89 -22.59
N PHE A 677 24.20 16.09 -23.76
CA PHE A 677 22.74 16.20 -23.95
C PHE A 677 22.26 15.02 -24.81
N PRO A 678 22.02 13.84 -24.22
CA PRO A 678 21.77 12.65 -25.00
C PRO A 678 20.40 12.72 -25.70
N MET A 679 20.39 12.72 -27.03
CA MET A 679 19.18 12.35 -27.80
C MET A 679 18.96 10.82 -27.83
N GLY A 680 19.84 10.09 -27.16
CA GLY A 680 19.93 8.64 -27.15
C GLY A 680 21.22 8.18 -26.47
N PHE A 681 21.27 6.92 -26.07
CA PHE A 681 22.42 6.31 -25.40
C PHE A 681 22.58 4.85 -25.83
N GLY A 682 23.79 4.32 -25.70
CA GLY A 682 24.07 2.89 -25.91
C GLY A 682 23.99 2.12 -24.62
N ILE A 683 23.39 0.92 -24.65
CA ILE A 683 23.45 -0.07 -23.57
C ILE A 683 24.50 -1.10 -23.95
N LEU A 684 25.51 -1.24 -23.09
CA LEU A 684 26.58 -2.22 -23.22
C LEU A 684 26.45 -3.25 -22.10
N GLU A 685 26.73 -4.51 -22.41
CA GLU A 685 26.86 -5.59 -21.44
C GLU A 685 28.27 -6.18 -21.49
N LEU A 686 28.85 -6.43 -20.32
CA LEU A 686 30.11 -7.15 -20.18
C LEU A 686 29.86 -8.66 -20.19
N GLU A 687 30.66 -9.39 -20.96
CA GLU A 687 30.62 -10.86 -20.94
C GLU A 687 31.20 -11.42 -19.63
N LYS A 688 30.67 -12.56 -19.17
CA LYS A 688 30.99 -13.13 -17.83
C LYS A 688 32.46 -13.51 -17.62
N ASP A 689 33.16 -13.80 -18.71
CA ASP A 689 34.58 -14.13 -18.74
C ASP A 689 35.47 -12.88 -18.84
N TYR A 690 34.89 -11.68 -18.77
CA TYR A 690 35.57 -10.40 -18.93
C TYR A 690 36.21 -10.22 -20.32
N SER A 691 35.84 -11.03 -21.32
CA SER A 691 36.42 -10.96 -22.67
C SER A 691 36.17 -9.64 -23.39
N GLY A 692 35.11 -8.92 -23.02
CA GLY A 692 34.87 -7.56 -23.50
C GLY A 692 33.42 -7.10 -23.36
N TRP A 693 33.22 -5.82 -23.65
CA TRP A 693 31.90 -5.20 -23.68
C TRP A 693 31.24 -5.41 -25.04
N SER A 694 29.93 -5.63 -25.04
CA SER A 694 29.12 -5.77 -26.25
C SER A 694 27.96 -4.79 -26.26
N VAL A 695 27.75 -4.09 -27.38
CA VAL A 695 26.61 -3.17 -27.52
C VAL A 695 25.34 -3.99 -27.75
N LYS A 696 24.38 -3.95 -26.82
CA LYS A 696 23.11 -4.68 -26.93
C LYS A 696 22.03 -3.87 -27.63
N CYS A 697 21.91 -2.57 -27.33
CA CYS A 697 20.98 -1.70 -28.03
C CYS A 697 21.41 -0.24 -28.02
N ARG A 698 20.92 0.53 -29.00
CA ARG A 698 21.01 1.99 -29.03
C ARG A 698 19.62 2.57 -28.87
N VAL A 699 19.45 3.37 -27.82
CA VAL A 699 18.18 4.00 -27.45
C VAL A 699 18.11 5.38 -28.10
N ASN A 700 16.93 5.76 -28.57
CA ASN A 700 16.64 7.11 -29.07
C ASN A 700 15.45 7.68 -28.30
N LEU A 701 15.65 8.83 -27.65
CA LEU A 701 14.66 9.47 -26.79
C LEU A 701 13.87 10.59 -27.47
N ARG A 702 13.99 10.78 -28.80
CA ARG A 702 13.27 11.84 -29.54
C ARG A 702 11.76 11.84 -29.28
N ARG A 703 11.14 10.65 -29.20
CA ARG A 703 9.71 10.52 -28.91
C ARG A 703 9.36 10.99 -27.50
N LEU A 704 10.18 10.59 -26.52
CA LEU A 704 10.01 10.98 -25.13
C LEU A 704 10.08 12.52 -24.99
N ARG A 705 11.07 13.14 -25.63
CA ARG A 705 11.25 14.59 -25.60
C ARG A 705 10.06 15.36 -26.19
N ASN A 706 9.46 14.86 -27.28
CA ASN A 706 8.28 15.52 -27.86
C ASN A 706 7.07 15.48 -26.93
N GLU A 707 6.96 14.45 -26.11
CA GLU A 707 5.88 14.31 -25.12
C GLU A 707 6.13 15.16 -23.86
N PHE A 708 7.40 15.28 -23.45
CA PHE A 708 7.82 16.00 -22.24
C PHE A 708 8.77 17.17 -22.59
N PRO A 709 8.27 18.26 -23.20
CA PRO A 709 9.10 19.39 -23.64
C PRO A 709 9.76 20.14 -22.47
N GLU A 710 9.30 19.96 -21.23
CA GLU A 710 9.95 20.48 -20.02
C GLU A 710 11.41 20.00 -19.84
N THR A 711 11.81 18.89 -20.49
CA THR A 711 13.21 18.44 -20.48
C THR A 711 14.16 19.43 -21.18
N ASP A 712 13.65 20.35 -22.01
CA ASP A 712 14.44 21.37 -22.71
C ASP A 712 14.69 22.65 -21.89
N LYS A 713 14.02 22.82 -20.74
CA LYS A 713 14.09 24.03 -19.91
C LYS A 713 15.19 24.00 -18.84
N VAL A 714 15.96 22.93 -18.74
CA VAL A 714 16.98 22.74 -17.70
C VAL A 714 18.33 23.33 -18.15
N SER A 715 19.04 23.96 -17.22
CA SER A 715 20.34 24.63 -17.40
C SER A 715 21.37 23.82 -18.23
N TYR A 716 22.26 24.52 -18.95
CA TYR A 716 23.35 23.98 -19.78
C TYR A 716 24.33 23.04 -19.06
N MET A 717 24.24 22.86 -17.75
CA MET A 717 25.12 21.99 -16.97
C MET A 717 24.65 20.54 -16.85
N PHE A 718 23.41 20.22 -17.26
CA PHE A 718 22.76 19.00 -16.80
C PHE A 718 21.86 18.35 -17.86
N PRO A 719 21.92 17.01 -18.06
CA PRO A 719 21.01 16.34 -18.98
C PRO A 719 19.57 16.45 -18.45
N GLY A 720 18.60 16.78 -19.31
CA GLY A 720 17.18 16.92 -18.96
C GLY A 720 16.49 15.63 -18.47
N PHE A 721 17.25 14.56 -18.23
CA PHE A 721 16.80 13.32 -17.61
C PHE A 721 17.96 12.63 -16.87
N ARG A 722 17.63 11.75 -15.93
CA ARG A 722 18.57 10.87 -15.22
C ARG A 722 18.11 9.42 -15.29
N VAL A 723 19.04 8.49 -15.49
CA VAL A 723 18.75 7.06 -15.37
C VAL A 723 18.84 6.66 -13.90
N LEU A 724 17.73 6.20 -13.31
CA LEU A 724 17.71 5.74 -11.92
C LEU A 724 18.00 4.24 -11.82
N TYR A 725 17.49 3.44 -12.76
CA TYR A 725 17.59 1.99 -12.68
C TYR A 725 17.39 1.34 -14.06
N VAL A 726 18.04 0.20 -14.28
CA VAL A 726 17.88 -0.61 -15.49
C VAL A 726 17.53 -2.04 -15.11
N SER A 727 16.47 -2.59 -15.68
CA SER A 727 16.08 -3.99 -15.50
C SER A 727 15.87 -4.72 -16.82
N LYS A 728 15.85 -6.05 -16.78
CA LYS A 728 15.37 -6.85 -17.91
C LYS A 728 13.86 -6.66 -18.08
N GLY A 729 13.41 -6.68 -19.33
CA GLY A 729 12.01 -6.73 -19.71
C GLY A 729 11.47 -8.15 -19.74
N GLU A 730 10.24 -8.32 -20.24
CA GLU A 730 9.52 -9.61 -20.25
C GLU A 730 10.20 -10.71 -21.07
N LYS A 731 11.06 -10.33 -22.03
CA LYS A 731 11.88 -11.26 -22.81
C LYS A 731 13.36 -11.01 -22.53
N GLU A 732 14.15 -12.06 -22.62
CA GLU A 732 15.56 -12.11 -22.18
C GLU A 732 16.50 -11.05 -22.79
N LYS A 733 16.10 -10.40 -23.90
CA LYS A 733 16.85 -9.34 -24.61
C LYS A 733 16.22 -7.95 -24.53
N ASP A 734 15.14 -7.81 -23.76
CA ASP A 734 14.41 -6.56 -23.62
C ASP A 734 14.92 -5.85 -22.36
N PHE A 735 15.03 -4.53 -22.38
CA PHE A 735 15.34 -3.73 -21.18
C PHE A 735 14.21 -2.76 -20.88
N VAL A 736 14.08 -2.47 -19.58
CA VAL A 736 13.27 -1.38 -19.05
C VAL A 736 14.21 -0.42 -18.35
N VAL A 737 14.09 0.86 -18.69
CA VAL A 737 14.93 1.93 -18.12
C VAL A 737 14.03 2.85 -17.33
N VAL A 738 14.32 3.02 -16.04
CA VAL A 738 13.63 3.97 -15.17
C VAL A 738 14.32 5.31 -15.27
N LEU A 739 13.61 6.32 -15.76
CA LEU A 739 14.12 7.67 -15.99
C LEU A 739 13.45 8.65 -15.04
N ALA A 740 14.24 9.48 -14.39
CA ALA A 740 13.78 10.71 -13.74
C ALA A 740 13.86 11.86 -14.75
N ILE A 741 12.76 12.59 -14.90
CA ILE A 741 12.66 13.82 -15.70
C ILE A 741 12.05 14.92 -14.81
N PRO A 742 12.18 16.22 -15.14
CA PRO A 742 11.58 17.28 -14.35
C PRO A 742 10.10 17.02 -14.03
N GLY A 743 9.79 16.91 -12.74
CA GLY A 743 8.45 16.67 -12.21
C GLY A 743 7.94 15.24 -12.28
N ARG A 744 8.64 14.27 -12.89
CA ARG A 744 8.10 12.90 -13.07
C ARG A 744 9.19 11.82 -13.05
N ILE A 745 8.76 10.61 -12.74
CA ILE A 745 9.56 9.40 -12.91
C ILE A 745 8.81 8.48 -13.87
N ILE A 746 9.51 7.94 -14.85
CA ILE A 746 8.91 7.10 -15.89
C ILE A 746 9.64 5.77 -16.01
N SER A 747 8.90 4.72 -16.33
CA SER A 747 9.43 3.41 -16.70
C SER A 747 9.34 3.26 -18.22
N TYR A 748 10.47 3.30 -18.92
CA TYR A 748 10.52 3.25 -20.38
C TYR A 748 10.89 1.85 -20.88
N LYS A 749 9.96 1.19 -21.57
CA LYS A 749 10.13 -0.14 -22.17
C LYS A 749 10.77 0.02 -23.55
N LEU A 750 12.05 -0.35 -23.69
CA LEU A 750 12.84 -0.01 -24.88
C LEU A 750 12.30 -0.61 -26.18
N LYS A 751 11.76 -1.83 -26.13
CA LYS A 751 11.31 -2.55 -27.32
C LYS A 751 9.99 -2.05 -27.85
N SER A 752 8.99 -1.91 -26.99
CA SER A 752 7.68 -1.35 -27.34
C SER A 752 7.75 0.16 -27.56
N ARG A 753 8.80 0.82 -27.03
CA ARG A 753 8.96 2.28 -27.03
C ARG A 753 7.79 2.98 -26.35
N THR A 754 7.27 2.36 -25.30
CA THR A 754 6.19 2.87 -24.46
C THR A 754 6.74 3.22 -23.09
N TRP A 755 6.10 4.16 -22.41
CA TRP A 755 6.43 4.51 -21.02
C TRP A 755 5.19 4.44 -20.14
N ASP A 756 5.42 4.11 -18.88
CA ASP A 756 4.45 4.24 -17.80
C ASP A 756 4.95 5.31 -16.82
N VAL A 757 4.09 6.24 -16.39
CA VAL A 757 4.45 7.22 -15.36
C VAL A 757 4.36 6.54 -14.00
N LEU A 758 5.47 6.51 -13.27
CA LEU A 758 5.56 5.91 -11.95
C LEU A 758 5.15 6.93 -10.88
N PRO A 759 4.54 6.47 -9.76
CA PRO A 759 4.21 7.34 -8.65
C PRO A 759 5.49 7.91 -8.01
N GLY A 760 5.53 9.24 -7.89
CA GLY A 760 6.66 9.99 -7.35
C GLY A 760 6.91 11.27 -8.16
N LEU A 761 7.46 12.30 -7.49
CA LEU A 761 7.91 13.52 -8.14
C LEU A 761 9.43 13.55 -8.11
N PHE A 762 10.04 13.96 -9.22
CA PHE A 762 11.46 14.26 -9.29
C PHE A 762 11.62 15.78 -9.44
N PRO A 763 12.20 16.48 -8.47
CA PRO A 763 12.36 17.94 -8.56
C PRO A 763 13.30 18.30 -9.72
N SER A 764 13.06 19.46 -10.34
CA SER A 764 13.77 19.92 -11.54
C SER A 764 15.23 20.36 -11.29
N GLU A 765 15.64 20.54 -10.03
CA GLU A 765 16.88 21.25 -9.68
C GLU A 765 17.83 20.52 -8.72
N SER A 766 17.50 19.30 -8.25
CA SER A 766 18.33 18.65 -7.22
C SER A 766 19.35 17.66 -7.82
N TYR A 767 20.64 18.01 -7.74
CA TYR A 767 21.77 17.18 -8.14
C TYR A 767 22.57 16.72 -6.93
N ASP A 768 22.22 15.55 -6.37
CA ASP A 768 23.12 14.61 -5.68
C ASP A 768 22.30 13.47 -5.03
N GLY A 769 22.78 12.22 -5.17
CA GLY A 769 22.21 11.03 -4.53
C GLY A 769 21.86 9.89 -5.51
N GLY A 770 22.46 8.71 -5.35
CA GLY A 770 22.15 7.50 -6.12
C GLY A 770 20.71 7.00 -5.94
N ALA A 771 20.30 6.06 -6.82
CA ALA A 771 19.05 5.32 -6.65
C ALA A 771 19.38 3.87 -6.26
N TYR A 772 18.82 3.44 -5.14
CA TYR A 772 19.16 2.19 -4.47
C TYR A 772 18.01 1.18 -4.65
N PRO A 773 18.15 0.16 -5.52
CA PRO A 773 17.10 -0.82 -5.73
C PRO A 773 16.83 -1.64 -4.48
N PHE A 774 15.53 -1.78 -4.18
CA PHE A 774 15.04 -2.61 -3.08
C PHE A 774 14.39 -3.88 -3.60
N VAL A 775 14.83 -4.98 -3.01
CA VAL A 775 14.30 -6.32 -3.24
C VAL A 775 13.79 -6.87 -1.92
N GLU A 776 12.59 -7.45 -1.91
CA GLU A 776 12.08 -8.09 -0.70
C GLU A 776 12.88 -9.37 -0.38
N SER A 777 13.40 -9.49 0.85
CA SER A 777 14.22 -10.64 1.24
C SER A 777 14.04 -11.03 2.71
N LEU A 778 14.41 -12.27 3.06
CA LEU A 778 14.43 -12.76 4.44
C LEU A 778 15.85 -12.92 5.00
N PHE A 779 16.85 -12.36 4.33
CA PHE A 779 18.24 -12.55 4.74
C PHE A 779 18.49 -11.94 6.12
N PRO A 780 19.19 -12.67 7.01
CA PRO A 780 19.57 -12.14 8.31
C PRO A 780 20.59 -11.02 8.15
N VAL A 781 20.59 -10.12 9.13
CA VAL A 781 21.56 -9.05 9.32
C VAL A 781 22.08 -9.07 10.74
#